data_AF-A0A0T5NZP2-F1
#
_entry.id   AF-A0A0T5NZP2-F1
#
_cell.length_a   1.000
_cell.length_b   1.000
_cell.length_c   1.000
_cell.angle_alpha   90.00
_cell.angle_beta   90.00
_cell.angle_gamma   90.00
#
_symmetry.space_group_name_H-M   'P 1'
#
loop_
_entity.id
_entity.type
_entity.pdbx_description
1 polymer ?
#
loop_
_entity_poly.entity_id
_entity_poly.type
_entity_poly.pdbx_seq_one_letter_code
_entity_poly.pdbx_strand_id
1 'polypeptide(L)'
;MSNFDDVPITSPDNDRFGFDPFASAISDCIRSVENPIGSVVAIYGPWGSGKSSVINLVRHHLAKDAPDLDVINFPAWMYRTEDALAVGFFKELYAGLSPVLSDQTKAAGALRKLGANLAGASSLAGMAVGLFAGSVGEKATTATLDALGGFIEQGETAEDLQATLADALREAGKKFLVVIDDLDRLSPEEALVIFRLVKSVGRLPNVMYLLAYDREATEQAVARRFPSEGAHYLEKIIQAGFELPQPDRSHLNVMMGEVLNGLAADLPEIDPVEFGNLFHSIVVPELKTPRDVLRLANTLSITITPIKSDVFFPDFVSLETLRVFRPAVYRAIRQNKSAILNAGQNDRYDQRDARSAQYTSMLLGSEPEDDHGQLREALMRLFPQLQNVFANTIHSGTREWARERRVCSNEHFDTYFRFSVSSKTIPKAELDYLLDASRTVEEIQDRVRDAIGITQAEGRTKASYILDELTAHGPNISFEQGEKLLTALFGMADELFLDQDEGRGFASFGDNRFRLHWLLRSILRDRTTLEERSEILARAVAAATLQWHVDFSNSAWEDHYPSNPDRDPSSEAETLTTETVAEQLRGQTLEMLRAAAADGTMLSSNSPARLLFEWDRLQPNGAGEVVAYTTQALEDDTKLYQLAVAFLGKSYSHGMGGFGGAPGDLVQRENDRAQVDGIDRLLDLDEFRRRLSEAQRGDGLDEKQKSTIGRFLAAWERRDAGED
;
A
#
# COMPACT_ATOMS: atom_id res chain seq x y z
N MET A 1 3.93 -11.54 -20.11
CA MET A 1 2.67 -11.28 -19.38
C MET A 1 1.52 -11.74 -20.26
N SER A 2 1.01 -12.94 -20.03
CA SER A 2 -0.08 -13.54 -20.81
C SER A 2 -1.42 -12.92 -20.38
N ASN A 3 -2.26 -12.67 -21.37
CA ASN A 3 -3.60 -12.09 -21.32
C ASN A 3 -4.36 -12.42 -20.01
N PHE A 4 -4.62 -11.42 -19.17
CA PHE A 4 -5.44 -11.54 -17.97
C PHE A 4 -6.91 -11.17 -18.21
N ASP A 5 -7.36 -11.35 -19.45
CA ASP A 5 -8.75 -11.16 -19.82
C ASP A 5 -9.58 -12.23 -19.09
N ASP A 6 -10.56 -11.78 -18.31
CA ASP A 6 -11.54 -12.63 -17.62
C ASP A 6 -12.58 -13.15 -18.62
N VAL A 7 -12.08 -13.92 -19.60
CA VAL A 7 -12.85 -14.44 -20.74
C VAL A 7 -12.97 -15.97 -20.60
N PRO A 8 -14.19 -16.52 -20.71
CA PRO A 8 -14.40 -17.96 -20.70
C PRO A 8 -13.65 -18.65 -21.84
N ILE A 9 -13.01 -19.79 -21.54
CA ILE A 9 -12.30 -20.58 -22.56
C ILE A 9 -13.28 -21.17 -23.58
N THR A 10 -12.80 -21.45 -24.80
CA THR A 10 -13.62 -21.96 -25.91
C THR A 10 -13.10 -23.27 -26.52
N SER A 11 -11.96 -23.78 -26.04
CA SER A 11 -11.31 -25.00 -26.55
C SER A 11 -10.76 -25.84 -25.40
N PRO A 12 -10.82 -27.18 -25.47
CA PRO A 12 -10.23 -28.09 -24.50
C PRO A 12 -8.73 -27.86 -24.24
N ASP A 13 -7.97 -27.42 -25.25
CA ASP A 13 -6.53 -27.16 -25.13
C ASP A 13 -6.18 -26.06 -24.11
N ASN A 14 -7.15 -25.21 -23.78
CA ASN A 14 -7.00 -24.12 -22.82
C ASN A 14 -7.51 -24.49 -21.41
N ASP A 15 -7.97 -25.73 -21.20
CA ASP A 15 -8.52 -26.17 -19.92
C ASP A 15 -7.41 -26.49 -18.91
N ARG A 16 -7.16 -25.53 -18.02
CA ARG A 16 -6.20 -25.68 -16.92
C ARG A 16 -6.76 -26.39 -15.69
N PHE A 17 -8.09 -26.54 -15.59
CA PHE A 17 -8.76 -27.02 -14.39
C PHE A 17 -9.37 -28.42 -14.51
N GLY A 18 -9.29 -29.03 -15.70
CA GLY A 18 -9.80 -30.38 -15.94
C GLY A 18 -11.32 -30.43 -16.03
N PHE A 19 -11.95 -29.36 -16.51
CA PHE A 19 -13.38 -29.34 -16.81
C PHE A 19 -13.76 -30.09 -18.08
N ASP A 20 -12.83 -30.34 -19.00
CA ASP A 20 -13.12 -30.93 -20.30
C ASP A 20 -13.77 -32.33 -20.22
N PRO A 21 -13.29 -33.27 -19.38
CA PRO A 21 -13.97 -34.56 -19.22
C PRO A 21 -15.42 -34.44 -18.74
N PHE A 22 -15.70 -33.47 -17.87
CA PHE A 22 -17.05 -33.19 -17.40
C PHE A 22 -17.91 -32.58 -18.52
N ALA A 23 -17.38 -31.61 -19.26
CA ALA A 23 -18.06 -31.01 -20.41
C ALA A 23 -18.38 -32.05 -21.51
N SER A 24 -17.44 -32.97 -21.76
CA SER A 24 -17.62 -34.10 -22.67
C SER A 24 -18.75 -35.03 -22.21
N ALA A 25 -18.81 -35.39 -20.92
CA ALA A 25 -19.89 -36.20 -20.37
C ALA A 25 -21.28 -35.53 -20.48
N ILE A 26 -21.37 -34.20 -20.28
CA ILE A 26 -22.61 -33.44 -20.49
C ILE A 26 -23.02 -33.45 -21.97
N SER A 27 -22.07 -33.26 -22.88
CA SER A 27 -22.30 -33.36 -24.33
C SER A 27 -22.85 -34.73 -24.71
N ASP A 28 -22.27 -35.81 -24.19
CA ASP A 28 -22.73 -37.19 -24.42
C ASP A 28 -24.15 -37.42 -23.88
N CYS A 29 -24.44 -36.91 -22.67
CA CYS A 29 -25.79 -36.94 -22.10
C CYS A 29 -26.79 -36.28 -23.03
N ILE A 30 -26.55 -35.04 -23.46
CA ILE A 30 -27.40 -34.28 -24.38
C ILE A 30 -27.63 -35.05 -25.70
N ARG A 31 -26.57 -35.64 -26.25
CA ARG A 31 -26.64 -36.40 -27.51
C ARG A 31 -27.49 -37.66 -27.39
N SER A 32 -27.35 -38.38 -26.27
CA SER A 32 -28.05 -39.64 -26.00
C SER A 32 -29.56 -39.51 -25.80
N VAL A 33 -30.09 -38.30 -25.57
CA VAL A 33 -31.53 -38.10 -25.42
C VAL A 33 -32.22 -38.30 -26.77
N GLU A 34 -32.95 -39.40 -26.92
CA GLU A 34 -33.80 -39.67 -28.07
C GLU A 34 -35.15 -38.94 -27.91
N ASN A 35 -35.59 -38.25 -28.97
CA ASN A 35 -36.86 -37.53 -29.02
C ASN A 35 -37.15 -36.64 -27.78
N PRO A 36 -36.26 -35.68 -27.43
CA PRO A 36 -36.46 -34.85 -26.24
C PRO A 36 -37.76 -34.05 -26.34
N ILE A 37 -38.46 -33.91 -25.23
CA ILE A 37 -39.68 -33.08 -25.14
C ILE A 37 -39.42 -32.00 -24.09
N GLY A 38 -38.73 -30.94 -24.51
CA GLY A 38 -38.33 -29.82 -23.66
C GLY A 38 -37.54 -30.20 -22.42
N SER A 39 -36.67 -31.20 -22.53
CA SER A 39 -35.78 -31.63 -21.44
C SER A 39 -34.85 -30.49 -21.01
N VAL A 40 -34.76 -30.25 -19.70
CA VAL A 40 -33.97 -29.21 -19.07
C VAL A 40 -32.84 -29.84 -18.26
N VAL A 41 -31.62 -29.52 -18.66
CA VAL A 41 -30.38 -29.82 -17.96
C VAL A 41 -29.87 -28.54 -17.32
N ALA A 42 -29.34 -28.61 -16.10
CA ALA A 42 -28.73 -27.48 -15.42
C ALA A 42 -27.29 -27.78 -14.98
N ILE A 43 -26.42 -26.78 -15.07
CA ILE A 43 -25.08 -26.75 -14.49
C ILE A 43 -25.08 -25.75 -13.33
N TYR A 44 -24.82 -26.25 -12.13
CA TYR A 44 -24.77 -25.46 -10.92
C TYR A 44 -23.33 -25.10 -10.57
N GLY A 45 -23.13 -23.90 -10.03
CA GLY A 45 -21.86 -23.53 -9.43
C GLY A 45 -21.84 -22.08 -8.98
N PRO A 46 -21.00 -21.74 -7.98
CA PRO A 46 -20.91 -20.39 -7.48
C PRO A 46 -20.42 -19.42 -8.56
N TRP A 47 -20.60 -18.12 -8.33
CA TRP A 47 -20.10 -17.12 -9.25
C TRP A 47 -18.56 -17.22 -9.40
N GLY A 48 -18.06 -17.20 -10.64
CA GLY A 48 -16.63 -17.32 -10.94
C GLY A 48 -16.07 -18.75 -11.02
N SER A 49 -16.90 -19.79 -10.84
CA SER A 49 -16.45 -21.19 -10.85
C SER A 49 -16.05 -21.75 -12.22
N GLY A 50 -16.41 -21.07 -13.32
CA GLY A 50 -16.13 -21.52 -14.69
C GLY A 50 -17.33 -22.06 -15.48
N LYS A 51 -18.57 -21.82 -15.02
CA LYS A 51 -19.81 -22.24 -15.71
C LYS A 51 -19.81 -21.93 -17.22
N SER A 52 -19.57 -20.67 -17.60
CA SER A 52 -19.52 -20.25 -19.00
C SER A 52 -18.42 -20.94 -19.81
N SER A 53 -17.27 -21.22 -19.18
CA SER A 53 -16.19 -21.99 -19.81
C SER A 53 -16.65 -23.41 -20.12
N VAL A 54 -17.31 -24.07 -19.18
CA VAL A 54 -17.85 -25.42 -19.38
C VAL A 54 -18.94 -25.44 -20.44
N ILE A 55 -19.83 -24.45 -20.47
CA ILE A 55 -20.83 -24.32 -21.55
C ILE A 55 -20.14 -24.22 -22.91
N ASN A 56 -19.09 -23.42 -23.03
CA ASN A 56 -18.34 -23.32 -24.28
C ASN A 56 -17.65 -24.63 -24.67
N LEU A 57 -17.12 -25.39 -23.71
CA LEU A 57 -16.56 -26.73 -23.97
C LEU A 57 -17.64 -27.74 -24.37
N VAL A 58 -18.82 -27.73 -23.74
CA VAL A 58 -19.98 -28.55 -24.16
C VAL A 58 -20.35 -28.22 -25.60
N ARG A 59 -20.41 -26.93 -25.95
CA ARG A 59 -20.69 -26.48 -27.32
C ARG A 59 -19.60 -26.91 -28.31
N HIS A 60 -18.34 -26.90 -27.89
CA HIS A 60 -17.22 -27.38 -28.69
C HIS A 60 -17.39 -28.86 -29.05
N HIS A 61 -17.69 -29.71 -28.06
CA HIS A 61 -17.93 -31.15 -28.27
C HIS A 61 -19.18 -31.40 -29.11
N LEU A 62 -20.29 -30.69 -28.86
CA LEU A 62 -21.52 -30.83 -29.65
C LEU A 62 -21.33 -30.44 -31.13
N ALA A 63 -20.60 -29.35 -31.40
CA ALA A 63 -20.31 -28.92 -32.77
C ALA A 63 -19.48 -29.95 -33.55
N LYS A 64 -18.67 -30.75 -32.86
CA LYS A 64 -17.84 -31.81 -33.43
C LYS A 64 -18.61 -33.13 -33.61
N ASP A 65 -19.36 -33.54 -32.58
CA ASP A 65 -19.89 -34.90 -32.46
C ASP A 65 -21.41 -35.01 -32.69
N ALA A 66 -22.12 -33.88 -32.90
CA ALA A 66 -23.57 -33.81 -33.12
C ALA A 66 -23.97 -32.75 -34.17
N PRO A 67 -23.61 -32.92 -35.46
CA PRO A 67 -23.91 -31.94 -36.52
C PRO A 67 -25.41 -31.73 -36.77
N ASP A 68 -26.25 -32.69 -36.38
CA ASP A 68 -27.71 -32.64 -36.51
C ASP A 68 -28.41 -31.90 -35.35
N LEU A 69 -27.63 -31.31 -34.43
CA LEU A 69 -28.12 -30.53 -33.29
C LEU A 69 -27.72 -29.06 -33.45
N ASP A 70 -28.72 -28.17 -33.52
CA ASP A 70 -28.49 -26.72 -33.54
C ASP A 70 -28.46 -26.15 -32.12
N VAL A 71 -27.45 -25.35 -31.82
CA VAL A 71 -27.33 -24.66 -30.53
C VAL A 71 -27.80 -23.21 -30.66
N ILE A 72 -28.80 -22.84 -29.86
CA ILE A 72 -29.35 -21.49 -29.75
C ILE A 72 -28.87 -20.91 -28.43
N ASN A 73 -28.07 -19.85 -28.45
CA ASN A 73 -27.63 -19.17 -27.23
C ASN A 73 -28.60 -18.05 -26.87
N PHE A 74 -29.09 -18.05 -25.65
CA PHE A 74 -29.90 -16.98 -25.11
C PHE A 74 -29.16 -16.24 -23.98
N PRO A 75 -28.63 -15.04 -24.25
CA PRO A 75 -27.90 -14.23 -23.25
C PRO A 75 -28.90 -13.47 -22.37
N ALA A 76 -29.43 -14.15 -21.35
CA ALA A 76 -30.54 -13.64 -20.55
C ALA A 76 -30.26 -12.28 -19.88
N TRP A 77 -29.03 -12.06 -19.42
CA TRP A 77 -28.60 -10.82 -18.74
C TRP A 77 -28.64 -9.55 -19.61
N MET A 78 -28.79 -9.67 -20.95
CA MET A 78 -28.86 -8.50 -21.83
C MET A 78 -30.23 -7.77 -21.78
N TYR A 79 -31.24 -8.37 -21.14
CA TYR A 79 -32.59 -7.80 -21.04
C TYR A 79 -32.88 -7.35 -19.61
N ARG A 80 -33.47 -6.16 -19.44
CA ARG A 80 -33.64 -5.49 -18.12
C ARG A 80 -35.08 -5.40 -17.60
N THR A 81 -36.02 -6.09 -18.24
CA THR A 81 -37.42 -6.14 -17.83
C THR A 81 -38.00 -7.52 -18.16
N GLU A 82 -39.00 -7.96 -17.40
CA GLU A 82 -39.72 -9.22 -17.64
C GLU A 82 -40.19 -9.33 -19.11
N ASP A 83 -40.78 -8.25 -19.64
CA ASP A 83 -41.31 -8.19 -21.01
C ASP A 83 -40.21 -8.28 -22.05
N ALA A 84 -39.13 -7.49 -21.91
CA ALA A 84 -38.01 -7.52 -22.84
C ALA A 84 -37.31 -8.88 -22.83
N LEU A 85 -37.22 -9.53 -21.67
CA LEU A 85 -36.63 -10.85 -21.50
C LEU A 85 -37.47 -11.92 -22.22
N ALA A 86 -38.79 -11.88 -22.07
CA ALA A 86 -39.70 -12.77 -22.79
C ALA A 86 -39.65 -12.55 -24.30
N VAL A 87 -39.75 -11.31 -24.76
CA VAL A 87 -39.66 -10.97 -26.19
C VAL A 87 -38.31 -11.38 -26.76
N GLY A 88 -37.23 -11.12 -26.04
CA GLY A 88 -35.87 -11.50 -26.41
C GLY A 88 -35.72 -13.02 -26.55
N PHE A 89 -36.22 -13.78 -25.59
CA PHE A 89 -36.18 -15.24 -25.61
C PHE A 89 -36.89 -15.80 -26.84
N PHE A 90 -38.11 -15.33 -27.13
CA PHE A 90 -38.84 -15.77 -28.32
C PHE A 90 -38.20 -15.31 -29.62
N LYS A 91 -37.55 -14.15 -29.64
CA LYS A 91 -36.80 -13.67 -30.81
C LYS A 91 -35.63 -14.60 -31.13
N GLU A 92 -34.82 -14.95 -30.14
CA GLU A 92 -33.67 -15.85 -30.35
C GLU A 92 -34.13 -17.28 -30.69
N LEU A 93 -35.16 -17.77 -30.00
CA LEU A 93 -35.77 -19.06 -30.32
C LEU A 93 -36.34 -19.07 -31.74
N TYR A 94 -37.05 -18.03 -32.15
CA TYR A 94 -37.55 -17.89 -33.52
C TYR A 94 -36.41 -17.85 -34.53
N ALA A 95 -35.36 -17.06 -34.28
CA ALA A 95 -34.21 -16.98 -35.16
C ALA A 95 -33.56 -18.35 -35.37
N GLY A 96 -33.34 -19.09 -34.28
CA GLY A 96 -32.74 -20.43 -34.32
C GLY A 96 -33.63 -21.50 -34.97
N LEU A 97 -34.96 -21.43 -34.78
CA LEU A 97 -35.90 -22.38 -35.39
C LEU A 97 -36.27 -22.01 -36.84
N SER A 98 -36.11 -20.74 -37.24
CA SER A 98 -36.55 -20.22 -38.54
C SER A 98 -36.03 -20.97 -39.77
N PRO A 99 -34.78 -21.49 -39.83
CA PRO A 99 -34.31 -22.22 -41.01
C PRO A 99 -35.15 -23.47 -41.29
N VAL A 100 -35.61 -24.11 -40.22
CA VAL A 100 -36.41 -25.33 -40.24
C VAL A 100 -37.90 -25.04 -40.42
N LEU A 101 -38.35 -23.89 -39.92
CA LEU A 101 -39.74 -23.43 -40.04
C LEU A 101 -40.02 -22.63 -41.32
N SER A 102 -39.02 -22.46 -42.20
CA SER A 102 -39.07 -21.57 -43.37
C SER A 102 -40.17 -21.94 -44.38
N ASP A 103 -40.44 -23.24 -44.56
CA ASP A 103 -41.53 -23.75 -45.41
C ASP A 103 -42.88 -23.89 -44.65
N GLN A 104 -42.90 -23.66 -43.33
CA GLN A 104 -44.03 -23.86 -42.42
C GLN A 104 -44.56 -22.52 -41.88
N THR A 105 -45.13 -21.69 -42.77
CA THR A 105 -45.63 -20.33 -42.43
C THR A 105 -46.59 -20.30 -41.24
N LYS A 106 -47.40 -21.35 -41.04
CA LYS A 106 -48.28 -21.50 -39.87
C LYS A 106 -47.51 -21.68 -38.56
N ALA A 107 -46.49 -22.53 -38.53
CA ALA A 107 -45.67 -22.77 -37.33
C ALA A 107 -44.81 -21.55 -36.97
N ALA A 108 -44.25 -20.87 -37.97
CA ALA A 108 -43.57 -19.59 -37.78
C ALA A 108 -44.52 -18.51 -37.21
N GLY A 109 -45.77 -18.48 -37.68
CA GLY A 109 -46.83 -17.62 -37.12
C GLY A 109 -47.21 -18.00 -35.69
N ALA A 110 -47.31 -19.29 -35.39
CA ALA A 110 -47.66 -19.80 -34.07
C ALA A 110 -46.62 -19.43 -33.01
N LEU A 111 -45.33 -19.55 -33.32
CA LEU A 111 -44.24 -19.13 -32.44
C LEU A 111 -44.26 -17.63 -32.14
N ARG A 112 -44.56 -16.78 -33.15
CA ARG A 112 -44.72 -15.33 -32.96
C ARG A 112 -45.94 -14.99 -32.09
N LYS A 113 -47.08 -15.65 -32.31
CA LYS A 113 -48.30 -15.47 -31.51
C LYS A 113 -48.08 -15.90 -30.04
N LEU A 114 -47.37 -17.01 -29.80
CA LEU A 114 -47.00 -17.44 -28.44
C LEU A 114 -46.14 -16.39 -27.72
N GLY A 115 -45.14 -15.82 -28.40
CA GLY A 115 -44.32 -14.75 -27.85
C GLY A 115 -45.11 -13.48 -27.54
N ALA A 116 -46.03 -13.10 -28.43
CA ALA A 116 -46.90 -11.93 -28.23
C ALA A 116 -47.89 -12.13 -27.06
N ASN A 117 -48.47 -13.33 -26.89
CA ASN A 117 -49.38 -13.62 -25.77
C ASN A 117 -48.68 -13.57 -24.41
N LEU A 118 -47.43 -14.04 -24.34
CA LEU A 118 -46.64 -14.02 -23.11
C LEU A 118 -46.08 -12.63 -22.78
N ALA A 119 -45.72 -11.85 -23.79
CA ALA A 119 -45.30 -10.45 -23.62
C ALA A 119 -46.49 -9.48 -23.39
N GLY A 120 -47.69 -9.83 -23.85
CA GLY A 120 -48.90 -9.01 -23.72
C GLY A 120 -49.65 -9.16 -22.39
N ALA A 121 -49.41 -10.24 -21.63
CA ALA A 121 -50.04 -10.50 -20.34
C ALA A 121 -49.62 -9.50 -19.23
N SER A 122 -48.62 -8.66 -19.47
CA SER A 122 -48.06 -7.65 -18.56
C SER A 122 -48.28 -6.21 -19.05
N SER A 123 -49.32 -5.93 -19.85
CA SER A 123 -49.92 -4.58 -20.06
C SER A 123 -49.05 -3.40 -20.57
N LEU A 124 -47.72 -3.51 -20.76
CA LEU A 124 -46.87 -2.37 -21.16
C LEU A 124 -46.14 -2.54 -22.51
N ALA A 125 -46.17 -3.74 -23.11
CA ALA A 125 -45.41 -4.06 -24.32
C ALA A 125 -46.04 -3.62 -25.66
N GLY A 126 -47.11 -2.81 -25.67
CA GLY A 126 -47.64 -2.25 -26.92
C GLY A 126 -46.70 -1.28 -27.64
N MET A 127 -45.67 -0.75 -26.95
CA MET A 127 -44.78 0.30 -27.48
C MET A 127 -43.41 -0.18 -27.99
N ALA A 128 -42.93 -1.36 -27.60
CA ALA A 128 -41.53 -1.74 -27.83
C ALA A 128 -41.25 -2.41 -29.20
N VAL A 129 -42.26 -3.06 -29.81
CA VAL A 129 -42.08 -3.84 -31.04
C VAL A 129 -41.77 -2.96 -32.27
N GLY A 130 -42.15 -1.69 -32.25
CA GLY A 130 -41.98 -0.77 -33.39
C GLY A 130 -40.64 -0.01 -33.45
N LEU A 131 -39.83 0.02 -32.38
CA LEU A 131 -38.69 0.95 -32.27
C LEU A 131 -37.33 0.37 -32.69
N PHE A 132 -37.21 -0.94 -32.91
CA PHE A 132 -35.93 -1.59 -33.23
C PHE A 132 -35.72 -1.91 -34.72
N ALA A 133 -36.65 -1.53 -35.60
CA ALA A 133 -36.42 -1.54 -37.05
C ALA A 133 -35.88 -0.17 -37.46
N GLY A 134 -34.56 -0.05 -37.60
CA GLY A 134 -33.91 1.20 -37.99
C GLY A 134 -34.40 1.74 -39.34
N SER A 135 -34.98 2.94 -39.31
CA SER A 135 -34.70 4.05 -40.26
C SER A 135 -35.53 5.26 -39.85
N VAL A 136 -34.83 6.35 -39.50
CA VAL A 136 -35.43 7.68 -39.35
C VAL A 136 -35.78 8.15 -40.75
N GLY A 137 -37.06 8.08 -41.10
CA GLY A 137 -37.62 8.58 -42.35
C GLY A 137 -39.09 8.88 -42.15
N GLU A 138 -39.44 10.17 -42.12
CA GLU A 138 -40.80 10.69 -42.01
C GLU A 138 -41.72 10.08 -43.08
N LYS A 139 -42.50 9.05 -42.70
CA LYS A 139 -43.78 8.60 -43.31
C LYS A 139 -44.24 7.31 -42.64
N ALA A 140 -44.68 7.37 -41.39
CA ALA A 140 -45.26 6.21 -40.70
C ALA A 140 -46.31 6.65 -39.67
N THR A 141 -47.42 7.21 -40.12
CA THR A 141 -48.58 7.49 -39.23
C THR A 141 -49.86 6.79 -39.68
N THR A 142 -49.82 5.95 -40.72
CA THR A 142 -51.03 5.26 -41.23
C THR A 142 -50.93 3.74 -41.31
N ALA A 143 -49.76 3.13 -41.20
CA ALA A 143 -49.60 1.66 -41.25
C ALA A 143 -49.67 0.98 -39.86
N THR A 144 -49.73 1.75 -38.77
CA THR A 144 -49.64 1.25 -37.39
C THR A 144 -50.96 0.78 -36.80
N LEU A 145 -52.11 1.08 -37.42
CA LEU A 145 -53.43 0.63 -36.94
C LEU A 145 -53.92 -0.67 -37.61
N ASP A 146 -53.59 -0.91 -38.88
CA ASP A 146 -53.98 -2.14 -39.58
C ASP A 146 -53.21 -3.38 -39.08
N ALA A 147 -51.99 -3.21 -38.60
CA ALA A 147 -51.22 -4.28 -37.97
C ALA A 147 -51.74 -4.65 -36.57
N LEU A 148 -52.58 -3.82 -35.93
CA LEU A 148 -53.17 -4.11 -34.62
C LEU A 148 -54.60 -4.66 -34.71
N GLY A 149 -55.29 -4.44 -35.83
CA GLY A 149 -56.66 -4.91 -36.07
C GLY A 149 -56.81 -6.40 -36.42
N GLY A 150 -55.71 -7.10 -36.75
CA GLY A 150 -55.73 -8.51 -37.14
C GLY A 150 -55.50 -9.53 -36.02
N PHE A 151 -55.29 -9.08 -34.77
CA PHE A 151 -54.80 -9.96 -33.69
C PHE A 151 -55.87 -10.49 -32.72
N ILE A 152 -57.15 -10.26 -33.00
CA ILE A 152 -58.25 -10.91 -32.29
C ILE A 152 -59.10 -11.67 -33.32
N GLU A 153 -58.49 -12.63 -34.01
CA GLU A 153 -59.27 -13.78 -34.50
C GLU A 153 -59.58 -14.64 -33.28
N GLN A 154 -60.86 -14.68 -32.91
CA GLN A 154 -61.40 -15.66 -31.98
C GLN A 154 -61.11 -17.08 -32.53
N GLY A 155 -60.28 -17.88 -31.84
CA GLY A 155 -60.24 -19.32 -32.10
C GLY A 155 -59.05 -20.11 -31.57
N GLU A 156 -57.82 -19.58 -31.63
CA GLU A 156 -56.62 -20.38 -31.31
C GLU A 156 -56.18 -20.19 -29.85
N THR A 157 -56.22 -21.26 -29.07
CA THR A 157 -55.68 -21.31 -27.70
C THR A 157 -54.16 -21.38 -27.71
N ALA A 158 -53.51 -21.10 -26.58
CA ALA A 158 -52.06 -21.30 -26.45
C ALA A 158 -51.66 -22.78 -26.71
N GLU A 159 -52.54 -23.72 -26.38
CA GLU A 159 -52.37 -25.14 -26.66
C GLU A 159 -52.40 -25.43 -28.17
N ASP A 160 -53.28 -24.80 -28.94
CA ASP A 160 -53.36 -24.97 -30.40
C ASP A 160 -52.11 -24.43 -31.12
N LEU A 161 -51.62 -23.27 -30.66
CA LEU A 161 -50.38 -22.68 -31.18
C LEU A 161 -49.16 -23.56 -30.84
N GLN A 162 -49.12 -24.10 -29.62
CA GLN A 162 -48.07 -25.02 -29.20
C GLN A 162 -48.11 -26.34 -29.98
N ALA A 163 -49.30 -26.89 -30.25
CA ALA A 163 -49.49 -28.09 -31.06
C ALA A 163 -48.99 -27.88 -32.50
N THR A 164 -49.36 -26.76 -33.12
CA THR A 164 -48.89 -26.40 -34.48
C THR A 164 -47.37 -26.31 -34.56
N LEU A 165 -46.73 -25.69 -33.56
CA LEU A 165 -45.27 -25.62 -33.49
C LEU A 165 -44.64 -26.99 -33.23
N ALA A 166 -45.26 -27.81 -32.38
CA ALA A 166 -44.78 -29.15 -32.06
C ALA A 166 -44.81 -30.08 -33.28
N ASP A 167 -45.84 -30.03 -34.11
CA ASP A 167 -45.94 -30.88 -35.30
C ASP A 167 -44.87 -30.52 -36.33
N ALA A 168 -44.65 -29.22 -36.57
CA ALA A 168 -43.59 -28.76 -37.46
C ALA A 168 -42.18 -29.18 -36.97
N LEU A 169 -41.93 -29.13 -35.66
CA LEU A 169 -40.66 -29.56 -35.07
C LEU A 169 -40.47 -31.09 -35.11
N ARG A 170 -41.54 -31.88 -35.07
CA ARG A 170 -41.48 -33.34 -35.27
C ARG A 170 -41.14 -33.68 -36.73
N GLU A 171 -41.82 -33.04 -37.67
CA GLU A 171 -41.60 -33.26 -39.12
C GLU A 171 -40.18 -32.87 -39.56
N ALA A 172 -39.63 -31.82 -38.94
CA ALA A 172 -38.28 -31.37 -39.21
C ALA A 172 -37.17 -32.38 -38.90
N GLY A 173 -37.37 -33.27 -37.92
CA GLY A 173 -36.40 -34.29 -37.52
C GLY A 173 -35.07 -33.77 -36.97
N LYS A 174 -34.93 -32.46 -36.70
CA LYS A 174 -33.70 -31.82 -36.19
C LYS A 174 -33.80 -31.52 -34.69
N LYS A 175 -32.70 -31.69 -33.95
CA LYS A 175 -32.63 -31.39 -32.51
C LYS A 175 -32.14 -29.96 -32.27
N PHE A 176 -32.63 -29.34 -31.21
CA PHE A 176 -32.23 -27.99 -30.80
C PHE A 176 -31.84 -27.98 -29.32
N LEU A 177 -30.75 -27.30 -28.99
CA LEU A 177 -30.34 -27.02 -27.62
C LEU A 177 -30.37 -25.51 -27.38
N VAL A 178 -31.22 -25.06 -26.46
CA VAL A 178 -31.28 -23.67 -26.02
C VAL A 178 -30.40 -23.52 -24.78
N VAL A 179 -29.29 -22.82 -24.92
CA VAL A 179 -28.35 -22.54 -23.83
C VAL A 179 -28.70 -21.21 -23.18
N ILE A 180 -28.90 -21.21 -21.86
CA ILE A 180 -29.19 -20.01 -21.08
C ILE A 180 -28.15 -19.90 -19.95
N ASP A 181 -27.27 -18.91 -20.08
CA ASP A 181 -26.16 -18.64 -19.14
C ASP A 181 -26.39 -17.33 -18.37
N ASP A 182 -25.58 -17.09 -17.34
CA ASP A 182 -25.57 -15.88 -16.49
C ASP A 182 -26.94 -15.57 -15.85
N LEU A 183 -27.74 -16.61 -15.54
CA LEU A 183 -29.02 -16.43 -14.84
C LEU A 183 -28.85 -15.87 -13.43
N ASP A 184 -27.70 -16.10 -12.81
CA ASP A 184 -27.29 -15.54 -11.52
C ASP A 184 -27.09 -14.01 -11.54
N ARG A 185 -27.10 -13.37 -12.73
CA ARG A 185 -27.08 -11.91 -12.88
C ARG A 185 -28.47 -11.28 -12.96
N LEU A 186 -29.52 -12.08 -13.10
CA LEU A 186 -30.89 -11.62 -13.20
C LEU A 186 -31.47 -11.28 -11.83
N SER A 187 -32.43 -10.37 -11.81
CA SER A 187 -33.27 -10.17 -10.62
C SER A 187 -34.08 -11.45 -10.31
N PRO A 188 -34.56 -11.63 -9.07
CA PRO A 188 -35.47 -12.73 -8.73
C PRO A 188 -36.69 -12.83 -9.66
N GLU A 189 -37.26 -11.70 -10.04
CA GLU A 189 -38.43 -11.59 -10.91
C GLU A 189 -38.10 -12.02 -12.35
N GLU A 190 -36.96 -11.56 -12.87
CA GLU A 190 -36.46 -11.91 -14.20
C GLU A 190 -36.11 -13.41 -14.31
N ALA A 191 -35.44 -13.96 -13.30
CA ALA A 191 -35.14 -15.40 -13.25
C ALA A 191 -36.42 -16.25 -13.29
N LEU A 192 -37.46 -15.84 -12.55
CA LEU A 192 -38.79 -16.49 -12.58
C LEU A 192 -39.45 -16.41 -13.96
N VAL A 193 -39.25 -15.32 -14.72
CA VAL A 193 -39.71 -15.26 -16.11
C VAL A 193 -39.01 -16.32 -16.94
N ILE A 194 -37.68 -16.48 -16.83
CA ILE A 194 -36.97 -17.55 -17.56
C ILE A 194 -37.51 -18.92 -17.22
N PHE A 195 -37.66 -19.24 -15.93
CA PHE A 195 -38.19 -20.53 -15.52
C PHE A 195 -39.63 -20.76 -16.02
N ARG A 196 -40.47 -19.71 -16.08
CA ARG A 196 -41.81 -19.77 -16.69
C ARG A 196 -41.74 -19.98 -18.21
N LEU A 197 -40.82 -19.33 -18.91
CA LEU A 197 -40.62 -19.49 -20.35
C LEU A 197 -40.13 -20.90 -20.68
N VAL A 198 -39.12 -21.38 -19.97
CA VAL A 198 -38.62 -22.76 -20.08
C VAL A 198 -39.73 -23.76 -19.75
N LYS A 199 -40.59 -23.50 -18.76
CA LYS A 199 -41.73 -24.40 -18.47
C LYS A 199 -42.84 -24.36 -19.52
N SER A 200 -43.18 -23.19 -20.05
CA SER A 200 -44.30 -23.01 -21.00
C SER A 200 -43.92 -23.45 -22.42
N VAL A 201 -42.70 -23.13 -22.85
CA VAL A 201 -42.14 -23.49 -24.16
C VAL A 201 -41.35 -24.80 -24.10
N GLY A 202 -40.99 -25.29 -22.93
CA GLY A 202 -40.29 -26.58 -22.72
C GLY A 202 -41.19 -27.81 -22.77
N ARG A 203 -42.18 -27.80 -23.66
CA ARG A 203 -42.83 -29.05 -24.11
C ARG A 203 -42.71 -29.24 -25.63
N LEU A 204 -41.85 -28.46 -26.27
CA LEU A 204 -41.60 -28.60 -27.70
C LEU A 204 -40.79 -29.89 -27.97
N PRO A 205 -41.24 -30.72 -28.92
CA PRO A 205 -40.49 -31.90 -29.33
C PRO A 205 -39.19 -31.47 -30.01
N ASN A 206 -38.16 -32.29 -29.83
CA ASN A 206 -36.81 -32.09 -30.33
C ASN A 206 -36.08 -30.86 -29.78
N VAL A 207 -36.60 -30.19 -28.74
CA VAL A 207 -35.96 -29.05 -28.07
C VAL A 207 -35.49 -29.46 -26.67
N MET A 208 -34.27 -29.06 -26.32
CA MET A 208 -33.66 -29.22 -25.00
C MET A 208 -33.16 -27.86 -24.48
N TYR A 209 -32.99 -27.74 -23.17
CA TYR A 209 -32.50 -26.54 -22.50
C TYR A 209 -31.28 -26.88 -21.65
N LEU A 210 -30.23 -26.06 -21.73
CA LEU A 210 -29.09 -26.10 -20.82
C LEU A 210 -29.03 -24.79 -20.05
N LEU A 211 -29.26 -24.84 -18.75
CA LEU A 211 -29.22 -23.70 -17.85
C LEU A 211 -27.91 -23.69 -17.08
N ALA A 212 -27.32 -22.52 -16.82
CA ALA A 212 -26.18 -22.39 -15.92
C ALA A 212 -26.38 -21.25 -14.93
N TYR A 213 -26.27 -21.56 -13.63
CA TYR A 213 -26.58 -20.59 -12.57
C TYR A 213 -26.02 -20.98 -11.20
N ASP A 214 -26.00 -20.01 -10.27
CA ASP A 214 -25.72 -20.26 -8.85
C ASP A 214 -26.98 -20.75 -8.14
N ARG A 215 -26.95 -22.02 -7.72
CA ARG A 215 -28.11 -22.71 -7.16
C ARG A 215 -28.60 -22.07 -5.87
N GLU A 216 -27.70 -21.82 -4.92
CA GLU A 216 -28.08 -21.27 -3.61
C GLU A 216 -28.63 -19.85 -3.75
N ALA A 217 -27.95 -18.99 -4.52
CA ALA A 217 -28.40 -17.62 -4.72
C ALA A 217 -29.79 -17.57 -5.39
N THR A 218 -30.02 -18.43 -6.38
CA THR A 218 -31.28 -18.50 -7.11
C THR A 218 -32.41 -19.10 -6.27
N GLU A 219 -32.14 -20.16 -5.50
CA GLU A 219 -33.13 -20.75 -4.59
C GLU A 219 -33.55 -19.76 -3.49
N GLN A 220 -32.61 -19.01 -2.93
CA GLN A 220 -32.92 -17.95 -1.96
C GLN A 220 -33.78 -16.84 -2.57
N ALA A 221 -33.48 -16.42 -3.80
CA ALA A 221 -34.27 -15.45 -4.53
C ALA A 221 -35.73 -15.92 -4.74
N VAL A 222 -35.91 -17.18 -5.16
CA VAL A 222 -37.22 -17.80 -5.36
C VAL A 222 -37.98 -17.96 -4.03
N ALA A 223 -37.30 -18.40 -2.97
CA ALA A 223 -37.89 -18.63 -1.65
C ALA A 223 -38.46 -17.35 -1.02
N ARG A 224 -37.83 -16.18 -1.25
CA ARG A 224 -38.36 -14.88 -0.78
C ARG A 224 -39.73 -14.55 -1.39
N ARG A 225 -39.98 -14.99 -2.64
CA ARG A 225 -41.23 -14.69 -3.36
C ARG A 225 -42.29 -15.77 -3.18
N PHE A 226 -41.88 -17.03 -3.05
CA PHE A 226 -42.73 -18.20 -2.84
C PHE A 226 -42.26 -19.02 -1.61
N PRO A 227 -42.55 -18.55 -0.38
CA PRO A 227 -42.05 -19.18 0.84
C PRO A 227 -42.51 -20.63 1.02
N SER A 228 -43.65 -21.00 0.42
CA SER A 228 -44.27 -22.31 0.53
C SER A 228 -43.78 -23.33 -0.50
N GLU A 229 -43.11 -22.90 -1.58
CA GLU A 229 -42.59 -23.79 -2.64
C GLU A 229 -41.07 -23.86 -2.69
N GLY A 230 -40.34 -22.83 -2.24
CA GLY A 230 -38.89 -22.85 -2.04
C GLY A 230 -38.08 -23.50 -3.17
N ALA A 231 -37.12 -24.36 -2.80
CA ALA A 231 -36.27 -25.11 -3.74
C ALA A 231 -37.05 -26.11 -4.62
N HIS A 232 -38.19 -26.63 -4.14
CA HIS A 232 -39.03 -27.58 -4.89
C HIS A 232 -39.67 -26.97 -6.14
N TYR A 233 -39.72 -25.65 -6.27
CA TYR A 233 -40.19 -24.99 -7.48
C TYR A 233 -39.28 -25.31 -8.69
N LEU A 234 -37.95 -25.27 -8.49
CA LEU A 234 -36.96 -25.49 -9.55
C LEU A 234 -36.84 -26.97 -9.92
N GLU A 235 -37.00 -27.88 -8.94
CA GLU A 235 -37.02 -29.33 -9.16
C GLU A 235 -38.14 -29.79 -10.12
N LYS A 236 -39.23 -29.04 -10.21
CA LYS A 236 -40.34 -29.33 -11.16
C LYS A 236 -39.99 -28.97 -12.61
N ILE A 237 -38.95 -28.15 -12.82
CA ILE A 237 -38.56 -27.62 -14.13
C ILE A 237 -37.29 -28.31 -14.63
N ILE A 238 -36.35 -28.58 -13.73
CA ILE A 238 -35.04 -29.15 -14.05
C ILE A 238 -35.08 -30.66 -13.88
N GLN A 239 -34.89 -31.41 -14.96
CA GLN A 239 -34.91 -32.88 -14.94
C GLN A 239 -33.56 -33.48 -14.56
N ALA A 240 -32.46 -32.81 -14.93
CA ALA A 240 -31.11 -33.22 -14.57
C ALA A 240 -30.26 -32.01 -14.18
N GLY A 241 -29.75 -32.00 -12.94
CA GLY A 241 -28.85 -30.95 -12.45
C GLY A 241 -27.48 -31.51 -12.12
N PHE A 242 -26.43 -30.85 -12.57
CA PHE A 242 -25.04 -31.24 -12.33
C PHE A 242 -24.30 -30.12 -11.60
N GLU A 243 -23.73 -30.45 -10.45
CA GLU A 243 -22.79 -29.55 -9.78
C GLU A 243 -21.47 -29.52 -10.56
N LEU A 244 -20.99 -28.31 -10.86
CA LEU A 244 -19.69 -28.14 -11.48
C LEU A 244 -18.61 -28.67 -10.51
N PRO A 245 -17.72 -29.57 -10.95
CA PRO A 245 -16.59 -29.99 -10.13
C PRO A 245 -15.81 -28.77 -9.66
N GLN A 246 -15.52 -28.65 -8.37
CA GLN A 246 -14.67 -27.55 -7.93
C GLN A 246 -13.22 -27.83 -8.35
N PRO A 247 -12.51 -26.84 -8.92
CA PRO A 247 -11.09 -27.01 -9.19
C PRO A 247 -10.36 -27.30 -7.88
N ASP A 248 -9.38 -28.20 -7.93
CA ASP A 248 -8.55 -28.50 -6.77
C ASP A 248 -7.91 -27.21 -6.26
N ARG A 249 -8.01 -26.94 -4.95
CA ARG A 249 -7.42 -25.75 -4.33
C ARG A 249 -5.91 -25.69 -4.56
N SER A 250 -5.24 -26.82 -4.66
CA SER A 250 -3.82 -26.89 -5.01
C SER A 250 -3.54 -26.30 -6.40
N HIS A 251 -4.42 -26.52 -7.39
CA HIS A 251 -4.27 -25.90 -8.72
C HIS A 251 -4.43 -24.38 -8.68
N LEU A 252 -5.38 -23.86 -7.89
CA LEU A 252 -5.52 -22.41 -7.69
C LEU A 252 -4.27 -21.82 -7.04
N ASN A 253 -3.74 -22.50 -6.02
CA ASN A 253 -2.52 -22.09 -5.32
C ASN A 253 -1.29 -22.11 -6.24
N VAL A 254 -1.14 -23.14 -7.09
CA VAL A 254 -0.06 -23.24 -8.07
C VAL A 254 -0.17 -22.11 -9.09
N MET A 255 -1.37 -21.86 -9.64
CA MET A 255 -1.59 -20.76 -10.59
C MET A 255 -1.26 -19.40 -9.97
N MET A 256 -1.67 -19.17 -8.72
CA MET A 256 -1.29 -17.94 -8.01
C MET A 256 0.22 -17.86 -7.77
N GLY A 257 0.85 -18.96 -7.38
CA GLY A 257 2.30 -19.04 -7.19
C GLY A 257 3.09 -18.71 -8.47
N GLU A 258 2.66 -19.20 -9.64
CA GLU A 258 3.24 -18.85 -10.94
C GLU A 258 3.18 -17.34 -11.21
N VAL A 259 2.03 -16.71 -10.93
CA VAL A 259 1.86 -15.26 -11.06
C VAL A 259 2.82 -14.51 -10.14
N LEU A 260 2.87 -14.91 -8.86
CA LEU A 260 3.71 -14.26 -7.84
C LEU A 260 5.20 -14.40 -8.17
N ASN A 261 5.64 -15.57 -8.62
CA ASN A 261 7.02 -15.80 -9.06
C ASN A 261 7.38 -14.92 -10.26
N GLY A 262 6.46 -14.76 -11.21
CA GLY A 262 6.66 -13.85 -12.34
C GLY A 262 6.75 -12.38 -11.92
N LEU A 263 5.96 -11.97 -10.92
CA LEU A 263 6.00 -10.62 -10.37
C LEU A 263 7.24 -10.38 -9.50
N ALA A 264 7.81 -11.40 -8.86
CA ALA A 264 8.98 -11.27 -7.99
C ALA A 264 10.34 -11.56 -8.69
N ALA A 265 10.35 -11.85 -10.00
CA ALA A 265 11.52 -12.39 -10.70
C ALA A 265 12.79 -11.50 -10.68
N ASP A 266 12.63 -10.20 -10.52
CA ASP A 266 13.66 -9.15 -10.47
C ASP A 266 13.89 -8.60 -9.05
N LEU A 267 13.21 -9.16 -8.04
CA LEU A 267 13.37 -8.77 -6.64
C LEU A 267 14.51 -9.56 -5.97
N PRO A 268 15.06 -9.04 -4.86
CA PRO A 268 15.97 -9.80 -4.01
C PRO A 268 15.34 -11.12 -3.55
N GLU A 269 16.18 -12.09 -3.19
CA GLU A 269 15.73 -13.37 -2.66
C GLU A 269 14.84 -13.16 -1.42
N ILE A 270 13.66 -13.78 -1.46
CA ILE A 270 12.67 -13.73 -0.38
C ILE A 270 12.72 -15.08 0.33
N ASP A 271 12.74 -15.09 1.67
CA ASP A 271 12.67 -16.33 2.44
C ASP A 271 11.38 -17.11 2.06
N PRO A 272 11.51 -18.32 1.48
CA PRO A 272 10.35 -19.09 1.04
C PRO A 272 9.47 -19.55 2.22
N VAL A 273 10.02 -19.72 3.41
CA VAL A 273 9.27 -20.12 4.61
C VAL A 273 8.40 -18.96 5.07
N GLU A 274 8.98 -17.76 5.14
CA GLU A 274 8.25 -16.56 5.52
C GLU A 274 7.14 -16.24 4.52
N PHE A 275 7.46 -16.20 3.23
CA PHE A 275 6.45 -15.91 2.22
C PHE A 275 5.39 -17.01 2.17
N GLY A 276 5.77 -18.28 2.29
CA GLY A 276 4.85 -19.40 2.36
C GLY A 276 3.87 -19.27 3.53
N ASN A 277 4.33 -18.85 4.72
CA ASN A 277 3.47 -18.63 5.88
C ASN A 277 2.44 -17.51 5.66
N LEU A 278 2.85 -16.38 5.08
CA LEU A 278 1.94 -15.29 4.73
C LEU A 278 0.96 -15.71 3.62
N PHE A 279 1.45 -16.42 2.61
CA PHE A 279 0.64 -16.94 1.50
C PHE A 279 -0.45 -17.88 1.99
N HIS A 280 -0.12 -18.85 2.85
CA HIS A 280 -1.08 -19.81 3.38
C HIS A 280 -2.04 -19.22 4.42
N SER A 281 -1.63 -18.19 5.17
CA SER A 281 -2.48 -17.55 6.18
C SER A 281 -3.43 -16.51 5.62
N ILE A 282 -3.07 -15.83 4.52
CA ILE A 282 -3.83 -14.69 3.98
C ILE A 282 -4.35 -14.96 2.56
N VAL A 283 -3.55 -15.54 1.67
CA VAL A 283 -3.89 -15.66 0.24
C VAL A 283 -4.75 -16.90 -0.02
N VAL A 284 -4.26 -18.08 0.35
CA VAL A 284 -4.93 -19.37 0.11
C VAL A 284 -6.39 -19.42 0.60
N PRO A 285 -6.75 -18.88 1.78
CA PRO A 285 -8.14 -18.92 2.27
C PRO A 285 -9.14 -18.17 1.38
N GLU A 286 -8.65 -17.17 0.64
CA GLU A 286 -9.47 -16.30 -0.19
C GLU A 286 -9.61 -16.80 -1.63
N LEU A 287 -8.72 -17.68 -2.09
CA LEU A 287 -8.75 -18.26 -3.43
C LEU A 287 -9.71 -19.45 -3.50
N LYS A 288 -11.00 -19.17 -3.71
CA LYS A 288 -12.06 -20.18 -3.79
C LYS A 288 -12.38 -20.57 -5.23
N THR A 289 -12.20 -19.65 -6.18
CA THR A 289 -12.52 -19.83 -7.60
C THR A 289 -11.38 -19.39 -8.51
N PRO A 290 -11.33 -19.86 -9.77
CA PRO A 290 -10.37 -19.36 -10.77
C PRO A 290 -10.44 -17.84 -10.95
N ARG A 291 -11.64 -17.26 -10.85
CA ARG A 291 -11.84 -15.82 -10.98
C ARG A 291 -11.19 -15.03 -9.84
N ASP A 292 -11.12 -15.59 -8.63
CA ASP A 292 -10.43 -14.95 -7.50
C ASP A 292 -8.93 -14.80 -7.80
N VAL A 293 -8.30 -15.83 -8.36
CA VAL A 293 -6.89 -15.80 -8.80
C VAL A 293 -6.67 -14.69 -9.83
N LEU A 294 -7.51 -14.64 -10.88
CA LEU A 294 -7.40 -13.62 -11.92
C LEU A 294 -7.61 -12.20 -11.36
N ARG A 295 -8.57 -11.99 -10.46
CA ARG A 295 -8.84 -10.70 -9.85
C ARG A 295 -7.66 -10.20 -9.01
N LEU A 296 -7.08 -11.08 -8.19
CA LEU A 296 -5.91 -10.74 -7.40
C LEU A 296 -4.68 -10.50 -8.28
N ALA A 297 -4.41 -11.39 -9.23
CA ALA A 297 -3.29 -11.27 -10.18
C ALA A 297 -3.33 -9.94 -10.97
N ASN A 298 -4.50 -9.58 -11.49
CA ASN A 298 -4.72 -8.32 -12.18
C ASN A 298 -4.46 -7.12 -11.28
N THR A 299 -4.97 -7.19 -10.06
CA THR A 299 -4.80 -6.14 -9.06
C THR A 299 -3.32 -5.93 -8.75
N LEU A 300 -2.61 -7.00 -8.37
CA LEU A 300 -1.20 -6.97 -8.03
C LEU A 300 -0.35 -6.43 -9.18
N SER A 301 -0.61 -6.89 -10.41
CA SER A 301 0.17 -6.50 -11.59
C SER A 301 0.12 -5.00 -11.86
N ILE A 302 -0.96 -4.32 -11.46
CA ILE A 302 -1.12 -2.87 -11.63
C ILE A 302 -0.58 -2.12 -10.41
N THR A 303 -0.90 -2.58 -9.20
CA THR A 303 -0.61 -1.84 -7.97
C THR A 303 0.83 -1.95 -7.51
N ILE A 304 1.54 -3.04 -7.84
CA ILE A 304 2.94 -3.22 -7.44
C ILE A 304 3.89 -2.35 -8.26
N THR A 305 3.62 -2.12 -9.55
CA THR A 305 4.54 -1.46 -10.49
C THR A 305 5.16 -0.15 -9.96
N PRO A 306 4.41 0.81 -9.39
CA PRO A 306 5.00 2.07 -8.94
C PRO A 306 5.84 2.00 -7.67
N ILE A 307 5.74 0.93 -6.87
CA ILE A 307 6.35 0.83 -5.54
C ILE A 307 7.11 -0.48 -5.32
N LYS A 308 7.31 -1.27 -6.37
CA LYS A 308 7.81 -2.64 -6.31
C LYS A 308 9.13 -2.78 -5.55
N SER A 309 10.02 -1.81 -5.75
CA SER A 309 11.33 -1.75 -5.11
C SER A 309 11.30 -1.12 -3.71
N ASP A 310 10.16 -0.57 -3.29
CA ASP A 310 10.00 0.23 -2.08
C ASP A 310 9.16 -0.44 -0.98
N VAL A 311 8.72 -1.68 -1.21
CA VAL A 311 7.92 -2.48 -0.27
C VAL A 311 8.49 -3.88 -0.13
N PHE A 312 8.31 -4.49 1.04
CA PHE A 312 8.47 -5.92 1.18
C PHE A 312 7.36 -6.65 0.42
N PHE A 313 7.72 -7.42 -0.60
CA PHE A 313 6.78 -8.04 -1.54
C PHE A 313 5.76 -8.99 -0.87
N PRO A 314 6.14 -9.86 0.08
CA PRO A 314 5.17 -10.69 0.81
C PRO A 314 4.08 -9.87 1.51
N ASP A 315 4.48 -8.84 2.26
CA ASP A 315 3.54 -7.95 2.97
C ASP A 315 2.59 -7.25 1.98
N PHE A 316 3.11 -6.86 0.82
CA PHE A 316 2.32 -6.19 -0.21
C PHE A 316 1.25 -7.12 -0.78
N VAL A 317 1.63 -8.35 -1.13
CA VAL A 317 0.70 -9.37 -1.63
C VAL A 317 -0.38 -9.66 -0.58
N SER A 318 0.01 -9.79 0.69
CA SER A 318 -0.91 -9.99 1.80
C SER A 318 -1.91 -8.84 1.97
N LEU A 319 -1.43 -7.58 1.95
CA LEU A 319 -2.30 -6.41 2.07
C LEU A 319 -3.23 -6.23 0.87
N GLU A 320 -2.75 -6.49 -0.35
CA GLU A 320 -3.58 -6.41 -1.54
C GLU A 320 -4.64 -7.51 -1.57
N THR A 321 -4.33 -8.69 -1.06
CA THR A 321 -5.32 -9.75 -0.84
C THR A 321 -6.41 -9.29 0.11
N LEU A 322 -6.03 -8.74 1.28
CA LEU A 322 -7.00 -8.16 2.22
C LEU A 322 -7.79 -7.02 1.56
N ARG A 323 -7.17 -6.17 0.75
CA ARG A 323 -7.86 -5.08 0.05
C ARG A 323 -8.94 -5.58 -0.91
N VAL A 324 -8.66 -6.67 -1.63
CA VAL A 324 -9.57 -7.25 -2.62
C VAL A 324 -10.70 -8.06 -1.97
N PHE A 325 -10.39 -8.90 -0.98
CA PHE A 325 -11.33 -9.89 -0.43
C PHE A 325 -11.86 -9.57 0.96
N ARG A 326 -11.17 -8.71 1.73
CA ARG A 326 -11.55 -8.28 3.10
C ARG A 326 -11.37 -6.76 3.27
N PRO A 327 -12.06 -5.93 2.46
CA PRO A 327 -11.82 -4.49 2.39
C PRO A 327 -12.11 -3.74 3.69
N ALA A 328 -12.95 -4.30 4.57
CA ALA A 328 -13.20 -3.72 5.88
C ALA A 328 -11.99 -3.87 6.81
N VAL A 329 -11.37 -5.05 6.87
CA VAL A 329 -10.11 -5.29 7.59
C VAL A 329 -8.99 -4.39 7.05
N TYR A 330 -8.83 -4.31 5.73
CA TYR A 330 -7.83 -3.41 5.10
C TYR A 330 -8.02 -1.95 5.53
N ARG A 331 -9.26 -1.45 5.55
CA ARG A 331 -9.57 -0.08 6.02
C ARG A 331 -9.28 0.09 7.50
N ALA A 332 -9.62 -0.91 8.32
CA ALA A 332 -9.35 -0.89 9.75
C ALA A 332 -7.85 -0.83 10.05
N ILE A 333 -7.02 -1.59 9.32
CA ILE A 333 -5.56 -1.50 9.42
C ILE A 333 -5.09 -0.08 9.12
N ARG A 334 -5.50 0.48 7.97
CA ARG A 334 -5.11 1.82 7.53
C ARG A 334 -5.46 2.92 8.53
N GLN A 335 -6.64 2.83 9.16
CA GLN A 335 -7.14 3.85 10.09
C GLN A 335 -6.48 3.78 11.47
N ASN A 336 -5.92 2.63 11.84
CA ASN A 336 -5.41 2.36 13.19
C ASN A 336 -3.89 2.16 13.24
N LYS A 337 -3.13 2.84 12.37
CA LYS A 337 -1.66 2.76 12.28
C LYS A 337 -0.98 2.82 13.66
N SER A 338 -1.25 3.87 14.45
CA SER A 338 -0.60 4.07 15.74
C SER A 338 -0.92 2.98 16.76
N ALA A 339 -2.15 2.46 16.76
CA ALA A 339 -2.56 1.38 17.65
C ALA A 339 -1.86 0.06 17.27
N ILE A 340 -1.76 -0.26 15.97
CA ILE A 340 -1.13 -1.50 15.50
C ILE A 340 0.38 -1.48 15.72
N LEU A 341 1.06 -0.39 15.34
CA LEU A 341 2.52 -0.31 15.39
C LEU A 341 3.06 -0.19 16.83
N ASN A 342 2.27 0.34 17.76
CA ASN A 342 2.63 0.46 19.18
C ASN A 342 1.87 -0.53 20.07
N ALA A 343 1.30 -1.59 19.49
CA ALA A 343 0.45 -2.53 20.19
C ALA A 343 1.18 -3.10 21.43
N GLY A 344 0.64 -2.84 22.63
CA GLY A 344 1.15 -3.40 23.88
C GLY A 344 2.39 -2.73 24.50
N GLN A 345 2.93 -1.62 23.96
CA GLN A 345 4.18 -1.02 24.47
C GLN A 345 4.07 -0.27 25.81
N ASN A 346 2.89 0.21 26.21
CA ASN A 346 2.72 1.07 27.41
C ASN A 346 1.73 0.53 28.45
N ASP A 347 1.41 -0.77 28.39
CA ASP A 347 0.21 -1.27 29.04
C ASP A 347 0.47 -2.13 30.28
N ARG A 348 -0.46 -2.05 31.25
CA ARG A 348 -0.48 -2.92 32.44
C ARG A 348 -0.90 -4.35 32.06
N TYR A 349 -0.32 -5.33 32.76
CA TYR A 349 -0.49 -6.77 32.51
C TYR A 349 -1.91 -7.29 32.83
N ASP A 350 -2.70 -6.55 33.62
CA ASP A 350 -3.97 -6.98 34.22
C ASP A 350 -5.23 -6.81 33.35
N GLN A 351 -5.12 -6.27 32.13
CA GLN A 351 -6.28 -5.97 31.26
C GLN A 351 -6.23 -6.66 29.88
N ARG A 352 -5.60 -7.84 29.79
CA ARG A 352 -5.35 -8.53 28.51
C ARG A 352 -6.62 -8.89 27.75
N ASP A 353 -7.60 -9.54 28.38
CA ASP A 353 -8.80 -10.04 27.69
C ASP A 353 -9.64 -8.89 27.13
N ALA A 354 -9.77 -7.81 27.91
CA ALA A 354 -10.41 -6.58 27.46
C ALA A 354 -9.70 -5.96 26.25
N ARG A 355 -8.35 -5.98 26.22
CA ARG A 355 -7.56 -5.48 25.09
C ARG A 355 -7.68 -6.36 23.86
N SER A 356 -7.61 -7.68 24.01
CA SER A 356 -7.81 -8.63 22.91
C SER A 356 -9.20 -8.45 22.28
N ALA A 357 -10.24 -8.26 23.11
CA ALA A 357 -11.58 -7.95 22.64
C ALA A 357 -11.65 -6.58 21.93
N GLN A 358 -10.97 -5.55 22.46
CA GLN A 358 -10.89 -4.23 21.84
C GLN A 358 -10.24 -4.29 20.44
N TYR A 359 -9.09 -4.95 20.30
CA TYR A 359 -8.41 -5.10 19.01
C TYR A 359 -9.20 -5.98 18.04
N THR A 360 -9.84 -7.04 18.53
CA THR A 360 -10.73 -7.88 17.71
C THR A 360 -11.89 -7.05 17.18
N SER A 361 -12.56 -6.26 18.02
CA SER A 361 -13.64 -5.36 17.58
C SER A 361 -13.15 -4.30 16.60
N MET A 362 -12.00 -3.67 16.88
CA MET A 362 -11.41 -2.61 16.05
C MET A 362 -10.99 -3.10 14.66
N LEU A 363 -10.38 -4.28 14.56
CA LEU A 363 -9.78 -4.78 13.31
C LEU A 363 -10.70 -5.75 12.55
N LEU A 364 -11.51 -6.53 13.28
CA LEU A 364 -12.26 -7.68 12.75
C LEU A 364 -13.77 -7.60 13.00
N GLY A 365 -14.26 -6.53 13.66
CA GLY A 365 -15.68 -6.43 14.04
C GLY A 365 -16.68 -6.40 12.88
N SER A 366 -16.21 -6.18 11.65
CA SER A 366 -17.02 -6.28 10.43
C SER A 366 -17.08 -7.68 9.82
N GLU A 367 -16.23 -8.59 10.29
CA GLU A 367 -16.08 -9.94 9.75
C GLU A 367 -16.86 -10.97 10.59
N PRO A 368 -17.30 -12.09 10.00
CA PRO A 368 -17.93 -13.18 10.74
C PRO A 368 -17.03 -13.71 11.86
N GLU A 369 -17.61 -14.05 13.02
CA GLU A 369 -16.84 -14.55 14.18
C GLU A 369 -16.02 -15.80 13.85
N ASP A 370 -16.53 -16.66 12.97
CA ASP A 370 -15.84 -17.88 12.51
C ASP A 370 -14.50 -17.57 11.81
N ASP A 371 -14.36 -16.41 11.17
CA ASP A 371 -13.13 -15.98 10.48
C ASP A 371 -12.13 -15.31 11.44
N HIS A 372 -12.55 -14.89 12.64
CA HIS A 372 -11.72 -14.08 13.53
C HIS A 372 -10.43 -14.78 13.95
N GLY A 373 -10.47 -16.09 14.18
CA GLY A 373 -9.30 -16.88 14.58
C GLY A 373 -8.20 -16.84 13.51
N GLN A 374 -8.58 -17.12 12.26
CA GLN A 374 -7.68 -17.12 11.12
C GLN A 374 -7.14 -15.71 10.82
N LEU A 375 -8.02 -14.71 10.79
CA LEU A 375 -7.61 -13.33 10.50
C LEU A 375 -6.68 -12.78 11.58
N ARG A 376 -6.88 -13.13 12.86
CA ARG A 376 -5.95 -12.77 13.93
C ARG A 376 -4.56 -13.36 13.69
N GLU A 377 -4.50 -14.63 13.31
CA GLU A 377 -3.25 -15.34 13.01
C GLU A 377 -2.49 -14.71 11.82
N ALA A 378 -3.24 -14.36 10.78
CA ALA A 378 -2.75 -13.62 9.62
C ALA A 378 -2.18 -12.24 10.00
N LEU A 379 -2.96 -11.45 10.75
CA LEU A 379 -2.55 -10.10 11.17
C LEU A 379 -1.34 -10.12 12.10
N MET A 380 -1.17 -11.14 12.95
CA MET A 380 0.03 -11.29 13.79
C MET A 380 1.29 -11.62 12.99
N ARG A 381 1.17 -12.24 11.81
CA ARG A 381 2.31 -12.45 10.91
C ARG A 381 2.68 -11.18 10.17
N LEU A 382 1.67 -10.46 9.67
CA LEU A 382 1.85 -9.20 8.95
C LEU A 382 2.31 -8.06 9.88
N PHE A 383 1.84 -8.07 11.12
CA PHE A 383 2.18 -7.10 12.17
C PHE A 383 2.58 -7.85 13.46
N PRO A 384 3.86 -8.24 13.60
CA PRO A 384 4.34 -8.97 14.77
C PRO A 384 4.05 -8.29 16.12
N GLN A 385 3.93 -6.96 16.14
CA GLN A 385 3.54 -6.20 17.34
C GLN A 385 2.19 -6.64 17.93
N LEU A 386 1.25 -7.14 17.10
CA LEU A 386 -0.04 -7.63 17.58
C LEU A 386 0.08 -8.89 18.44
N GLN A 387 1.22 -9.59 18.40
CA GLN A 387 1.50 -10.70 19.31
C GLN A 387 1.57 -10.25 20.78
N ASN A 388 1.92 -8.98 21.05
CA ASN A 388 1.87 -8.39 22.39
C ASN A 388 0.44 -8.41 22.96
N VAL A 389 -0.57 -8.30 22.08
CA VAL A 389 -1.99 -8.30 22.46
C VAL A 389 -2.54 -9.72 22.48
N PHE A 390 -2.26 -10.51 21.45
CA PHE A 390 -2.92 -11.80 21.22
C PHE A 390 -2.13 -13.02 21.74
N ALA A 391 -0.80 -13.00 21.71
CA ALA A 391 0.04 -14.19 21.94
C ALA A 391 1.00 -14.10 23.15
N ASN A 392 1.00 -13.00 23.91
CA ASN A 392 1.84 -12.81 25.12
C ASN A 392 3.35 -12.95 24.83
N THR A 393 3.80 -12.44 23.67
CA THR A 393 5.22 -12.38 23.30
C THR A 393 5.59 -10.94 23.03
N ILE A 394 6.68 -10.45 23.62
CA ILE A 394 7.13 -9.06 23.48
C ILE A 394 7.87 -8.88 22.15
N HIS A 395 7.25 -8.17 21.23
CA HIS A 395 7.87 -7.66 20.02
C HIS A 395 7.93 -6.13 20.12
N SER A 396 9.13 -5.58 19.99
CA SER A 396 9.35 -4.13 19.82
C SER A 396 9.94 -3.89 18.44
N GLY A 397 9.61 -2.75 17.83
CA GLY A 397 10.04 -2.37 16.49
C GLY A 397 11.50 -2.71 16.23
N THR A 398 11.77 -3.70 15.38
CA THR A 398 13.14 -4.04 15.02
C THR A 398 13.59 -3.11 13.88
N ARG A 399 14.83 -2.63 13.95
CA ARG A 399 15.45 -1.89 12.83
C ARG A 399 15.47 -2.73 11.54
N GLU A 400 15.43 -4.05 11.70
CA GLU A 400 15.30 -5.03 10.62
C GLU A 400 14.04 -4.84 9.78
N TRP A 401 12.87 -4.56 10.38
CA TRP A 401 11.64 -4.34 9.62
C TRP A 401 11.70 -3.09 8.73
N ALA A 402 12.32 -2.02 9.23
CA ALA A 402 12.53 -0.81 8.43
C ALA A 402 13.52 -1.09 7.28
N ARG A 403 14.63 -1.78 7.58
CA ARG A 403 15.61 -2.21 6.57
C ARG A 403 14.98 -3.05 5.46
N GLU A 404 14.07 -3.95 5.81
CA GLU A 404 13.36 -4.82 4.85
C GLU A 404 12.15 -4.14 4.20
N ARG A 405 11.87 -2.87 4.56
CA ARG A 405 10.76 -2.06 4.04
C ARG A 405 9.39 -2.68 4.30
N ARG A 406 9.24 -3.35 5.44
CA ARG A 406 8.00 -4.05 5.84
C ARG A 406 6.90 -3.09 6.23
N VAL A 407 5.65 -3.55 6.09
CA VAL A 407 4.48 -2.73 6.48
C VAL A 407 4.42 -2.49 7.98
N CYS A 408 4.96 -3.39 8.79
CA CYS A 408 5.02 -3.25 10.24
C CYS A 408 6.05 -2.23 10.73
N SER A 409 6.80 -1.57 9.84
CA SER A 409 7.68 -0.45 10.18
C SER A 409 6.93 0.89 10.11
N ASN A 410 7.25 1.83 10.99
CA ASN A 410 6.58 3.13 11.01
C ASN A 410 6.91 3.97 9.76
N GLU A 411 8.13 3.79 9.26
CA GLU A 411 8.76 4.45 8.12
C GLU A 411 8.10 4.05 6.79
N HIS A 412 7.77 2.77 6.61
CA HIS A 412 7.26 2.26 5.32
C HIS A 412 5.75 1.98 5.32
N PHE A 413 5.07 1.92 6.47
CA PHE A 413 3.63 1.64 6.56
C PHE A 413 2.80 2.42 5.53
N ASP A 414 3.01 3.74 5.42
CA ASP A 414 2.20 4.61 4.57
C ASP A 414 2.35 4.29 3.07
N THR A 415 3.53 3.80 2.64
CA THR A 415 3.82 3.47 1.24
C THR A 415 2.86 2.40 0.70
N TYR A 416 2.49 1.43 1.55
CA TYR A 416 1.53 0.37 1.22
C TYR A 416 0.09 0.86 0.94
N PHE A 417 -0.26 2.08 1.35
CA PHE A 417 -1.62 2.63 1.20
C PHE A 417 -1.73 3.79 0.21
N ARG A 418 -0.60 4.21 -0.39
CA ARG A 418 -0.52 5.39 -1.27
C ARG A 418 -0.24 5.07 -2.74
N PHE A 419 0.12 3.82 -3.06
CA PHE A 419 0.56 3.39 -4.40
C PHE A 419 1.67 4.29 -4.99
N SER A 420 2.40 4.97 -4.10
CA SER A 420 3.49 5.89 -4.36
C SER A 420 4.37 5.93 -3.10
N VAL A 421 5.67 6.17 -3.28
CA VAL A 421 6.60 6.31 -2.15
C VAL A 421 6.17 7.52 -1.32
N SER A 422 5.97 7.30 -0.01
CA SER A 422 5.57 8.37 0.89
C SER A 422 6.64 9.47 0.89
N SER A 423 6.21 10.73 1.04
CA SER A 423 7.12 11.86 1.23
C SER A 423 7.87 11.84 2.57
N LYS A 424 7.85 10.73 3.30
CA LYS A 424 8.62 10.44 4.52
C LYS A 424 9.60 9.27 4.34
N THR A 425 9.57 8.64 3.17
CA THR A 425 10.32 7.43 2.85
C THR A 425 11.29 7.76 1.73
N ILE A 426 12.53 7.28 1.83
CA ILE A 426 13.51 7.46 0.77
C ILE A 426 13.33 6.34 -0.26
N PRO A 427 13.13 6.67 -1.56
CA PRO A 427 13.04 5.67 -2.61
C PRO A 427 14.28 4.77 -2.64
N LYS A 428 14.09 3.47 -2.87
CA LYS A 428 15.21 2.52 -2.94
C LYS A 428 16.22 2.91 -4.01
N ALA A 429 15.77 3.40 -5.16
CA ALA A 429 16.65 3.87 -6.22
C ALA A 429 17.58 5.04 -5.79
N GLU A 430 17.14 5.87 -4.84
CA GLU A 430 17.95 6.95 -4.31
C GLU A 430 18.99 6.43 -3.30
N LEU A 431 18.61 5.45 -2.47
CA LEU A 431 19.55 4.74 -1.61
C LEU A 431 20.61 3.99 -2.44
N ASP A 432 20.18 3.26 -3.47
CA ASP A 432 21.06 2.52 -4.37
C ASP A 432 22.01 3.49 -5.12
N TYR A 433 21.54 4.70 -5.48
CA TYR A 433 22.40 5.75 -6.04
C TYR A 433 23.50 6.20 -5.07
N LEU A 434 23.18 6.41 -3.79
CA LEU A 434 24.15 6.84 -2.78
C LEU A 434 25.17 5.75 -2.43
N LEU A 435 24.82 4.48 -2.65
CA LEU A 435 25.67 3.31 -2.37
C LEU A 435 26.36 2.75 -3.61
N ASP A 436 26.17 3.36 -4.79
CA ASP A 436 26.77 2.92 -6.05
C ASP A 436 28.29 3.13 -6.04
N ALA A 437 29.03 2.03 -6.18
CA ALA A 437 30.49 2.02 -6.16
C ALA A 437 31.12 2.87 -7.28
N SER A 438 30.41 3.11 -8.39
CA SER A 438 30.89 3.94 -9.50
C SER A 438 30.83 5.45 -9.25
N ARG A 439 30.12 5.91 -8.22
CA ARG A 439 29.96 7.34 -7.91
C ARG A 439 31.23 7.98 -7.40
N THR A 440 31.33 9.29 -7.43
CA THR A 440 32.40 10.05 -6.75
C THR A 440 31.91 10.57 -5.41
N VAL A 441 32.84 11.01 -4.56
CA VAL A 441 32.50 11.65 -3.27
C VAL A 441 31.66 12.91 -3.54
N GLU A 442 32.04 13.66 -4.56
CA GLU A 442 31.38 14.89 -5.00
C GLU A 442 29.95 14.63 -5.51
N GLU A 443 29.73 13.57 -6.31
CA GLU A 443 28.38 13.19 -6.76
C GLU A 443 27.45 12.81 -5.60
N ILE A 444 27.98 12.15 -4.56
CA ILE A 444 27.22 11.83 -3.35
C ILE A 444 26.87 13.13 -2.61
N GLN A 445 27.84 14.03 -2.45
CA GLN A 445 27.62 15.34 -1.80
C GLN A 445 26.59 16.19 -2.54
N ASP A 446 26.67 16.27 -3.86
CA ASP A 446 25.70 17.01 -4.69
C ASP A 446 24.28 16.47 -4.52
N ARG A 447 24.13 15.13 -4.51
CA ARG A 447 22.82 14.50 -4.28
C ARG A 447 22.26 14.81 -2.89
N VAL A 448 23.10 14.78 -1.85
CA VAL A 448 22.67 15.12 -0.48
C VAL A 448 22.37 16.61 -0.36
N ARG A 449 23.14 17.48 -1.03
CA ARG A 449 22.91 18.93 -1.05
C ARG A 449 21.59 19.29 -1.71
N ASP A 450 21.23 18.63 -2.81
CA ASP A 450 19.89 18.75 -3.42
C ASP A 450 18.79 18.38 -2.41
N ALA A 451 19.03 17.38 -1.55
CA ALA A 451 18.08 16.94 -0.54
C ALA A 451 17.96 17.91 0.66
N ILE A 452 18.99 18.72 0.95
CA ILE A 452 18.93 19.76 2.00
C ILE A 452 17.86 20.81 1.64
N GLY A 453 17.74 21.16 0.35
CA GLY A 453 16.78 22.15 -0.14
C GLY A 453 15.31 21.68 -0.17
N ILE A 454 15.04 20.41 0.17
CA ILE A 454 13.71 19.82 0.08
C ILE A 454 13.15 19.56 1.49
N THR A 455 12.09 20.28 1.87
CA THR A 455 11.37 20.05 3.12
C THR A 455 10.31 18.94 2.95
N GLN A 456 10.30 17.97 3.85
CA GLN A 456 9.31 16.88 3.89
C GLN A 456 8.14 17.18 4.85
N ALA A 457 7.17 16.27 4.92
CA ALA A 457 5.87 16.49 5.57
C ALA A 457 5.90 16.84 7.08
N GLU A 458 7.03 16.62 7.78
CA GLU A 458 7.21 16.95 9.20
C GLU A 458 8.08 18.19 9.42
N GLY A 459 8.40 18.94 8.36
CA GLY A 459 9.24 20.14 8.45
C GLY A 459 10.75 19.89 8.44
N ARG A 460 11.20 18.64 8.53
CA ARG A 460 12.60 18.23 8.38
C ARG A 460 13.02 18.19 6.90
N THR A 461 14.31 18.37 6.63
CA THR A 461 14.90 18.20 5.30
C THR A 461 14.85 16.75 4.87
N LYS A 462 14.78 16.51 3.56
CA LYS A 462 14.96 15.18 2.96
C LYS A 462 16.32 14.58 3.33
N ALA A 463 17.36 15.39 3.51
CA ALA A 463 18.68 14.92 3.94
C ALA A 463 18.61 14.19 5.30
N SER A 464 17.82 14.69 6.26
CA SER A 464 17.65 14.00 7.55
C SER A 464 17.01 12.61 7.39
N TYR A 465 16.05 12.45 6.49
CA TYR A 465 15.44 11.14 6.18
C TYR A 465 16.40 10.22 5.43
N ILE A 466 17.28 10.76 4.59
CA ILE A 466 18.38 9.99 3.97
C ILE A 466 19.31 9.43 5.04
N LEU A 467 19.68 10.21 6.05
CA LEU A 467 20.53 9.72 7.15
C LEU A 467 19.82 8.64 7.98
N ASP A 468 18.53 8.82 8.26
CA ASP A 468 17.71 7.82 8.97
C ASP A 468 17.66 6.49 8.17
N GLU A 469 17.40 6.56 6.86
CA GLU A 469 17.36 5.39 5.96
C GLU A 469 18.73 4.72 5.86
N LEU A 470 19.81 5.48 5.59
CA LEU A 470 21.18 4.94 5.53
C LEU A 470 21.56 4.23 6.84
N THR A 471 21.14 4.78 7.99
CA THR A 471 21.40 4.17 9.30
C THR A 471 20.68 2.83 9.44
N ALA A 472 19.45 2.70 8.95
CA ALA A 472 18.71 1.44 8.96
C ALA A 472 19.37 0.36 8.08
N HIS A 473 19.97 0.76 6.95
CA HIS A 473 20.67 -0.14 6.03
C HIS A 473 22.16 -0.36 6.34
N GLY A 474 22.71 0.34 7.34
CA GLY A 474 24.11 0.27 7.75
C GLY A 474 24.75 -1.12 7.76
N PRO A 475 24.10 -2.17 8.35
CA PRO A 475 24.65 -3.52 8.38
C PRO A 475 24.84 -4.18 7.00
N ASN A 476 24.14 -3.70 5.97
CA ASN A 476 24.21 -4.20 4.60
C ASN A 476 25.18 -3.39 3.72
N ILE A 477 25.66 -2.25 4.19
CA ILE A 477 26.63 -1.41 3.47
C ILE A 477 28.02 -2.07 3.58
N SER A 478 28.70 -2.28 2.46
CA SER A 478 30.07 -2.80 2.45
C SER A 478 31.04 -1.78 3.08
N PHE A 479 32.18 -2.21 3.60
CA PHE A 479 33.12 -1.27 4.22
C PHE A 479 33.68 -0.25 3.22
N GLU A 480 33.88 -0.62 1.96
CA GLU A 480 34.29 0.29 0.90
C GLU A 480 33.22 1.35 0.61
N GLN A 481 31.95 0.93 0.48
CA GLN A 481 30.82 1.84 0.33
C GLN A 481 30.69 2.76 1.55
N GLY A 482 30.85 2.18 2.75
CA GLY A 482 30.75 2.88 4.02
C GLY A 482 31.81 3.95 4.19
N GLU A 483 33.08 3.64 3.92
CA GLU A 483 34.19 4.61 3.97
C GLU A 483 33.94 5.80 3.04
N LYS A 484 33.56 5.51 1.80
CA LYS A 484 33.26 6.53 0.79
C LYS A 484 32.07 7.41 1.16
N LEU A 485 30.99 6.79 1.63
CA LEU A 485 29.80 7.49 2.10
C LEU A 485 30.12 8.39 3.30
N LEU A 486 30.83 7.86 4.30
CA LEU A 486 31.24 8.64 5.47
C LEU A 486 32.18 9.78 5.07
N THR A 487 33.12 9.55 4.16
CA THR A 487 34.00 10.61 3.62
C THR A 487 33.19 11.74 2.99
N ALA A 488 32.19 11.40 2.15
CA ALA A 488 31.30 12.38 1.51
C ALA A 488 30.50 13.17 2.55
N LEU A 489 29.83 12.48 3.47
CA LEU A 489 28.98 13.10 4.50
C LEU A 489 29.80 13.95 5.48
N PHE A 490 30.98 13.48 5.88
CA PHE A 490 31.87 14.22 6.78
C PHE A 490 32.41 15.49 6.13
N GLY A 491 32.75 15.42 4.83
CA GLY A 491 33.22 16.58 4.07
C GLY A 491 32.17 17.64 3.75
N MET A 492 30.90 17.38 4.07
CA MET A 492 29.81 18.36 3.99
C MET A 492 29.00 18.48 5.28
N ALA A 493 29.49 17.96 6.40
CA ALA A 493 28.70 17.79 7.62
C ALA A 493 28.17 19.11 8.18
N ASP A 494 28.94 20.20 8.05
CA ASP A 494 28.52 21.54 8.47
C ASP A 494 27.26 22.04 7.72
N GLU A 495 27.06 21.63 6.46
CA GLU A 495 25.85 21.95 5.68
C GLU A 495 24.61 21.20 6.20
N LEU A 496 24.81 20.07 6.89
CA LEU A 496 23.74 19.22 7.44
C LEU A 496 23.26 19.69 8.82
N PHE A 497 24.00 20.54 9.54
CA PHE A 497 23.64 20.97 10.90
C PHE A 497 22.64 22.12 10.88
N LEU A 498 21.36 21.77 10.67
CA LEU A 498 20.26 22.72 10.50
C LEU A 498 19.25 22.63 11.67
N ASP A 499 18.87 23.78 12.23
CA ASP A 499 17.88 23.93 13.32
C ASP A 499 16.50 23.31 13.02
N GLN A 500 16.16 23.11 11.74
CA GLN A 500 14.91 22.49 11.31
C GLN A 500 14.92 20.96 11.41
N ASP A 501 16.11 20.34 11.46
CA ASP A 501 16.29 18.89 11.58
C ASP A 501 16.52 18.43 13.03
N GLU A 502 16.59 19.38 13.95
CA GLU A 502 16.60 19.12 15.39
C GLU A 502 15.24 18.64 15.87
N GLY A 503 15.23 17.54 16.62
CA GLY A 503 14.03 17.04 17.29
C GLY A 503 13.42 18.09 18.22
N ARG A 504 12.19 18.55 17.95
CA ARG A 504 11.45 19.49 18.79
C ARG A 504 10.38 18.77 19.61
N GLY A 505 10.47 18.86 20.95
CA GLY A 505 9.45 18.38 21.89
C GLY A 505 9.94 17.33 22.89
N PHE A 506 9.07 16.92 23.82
CA PHE A 506 9.39 16.07 24.98
C PHE A 506 9.83 14.63 24.62
N ALA A 507 9.62 14.19 23.37
CA ALA A 507 9.85 12.82 22.90
C ALA A 507 10.74 12.72 21.64
N SER A 508 11.28 13.83 21.13
CA SER A 508 12.13 13.83 19.94
C SER A 508 13.58 14.12 20.34
N PHE A 509 14.39 13.06 20.43
CA PHE A 509 15.83 13.17 20.66
C PHE A 509 16.54 12.88 19.33
N GLY A 510 17.30 13.85 18.81
CA GLY A 510 18.16 13.64 17.64
C GLY A 510 18.25 14.84 16.71
N ASP A 511 19.49 15.22 16.38
CA ASP A 511 19.87 16.14 15.33
C ASP A 511 20.68 15.39 14.27
N ASN A 512 21.14 16.09 13.22
CA ASN A 512 21.95 15.44 12.19
C ASN A 512 23.35 15.03 12.68
N ARG A 513 23.89 15.61 13.76
CA ARG A 513 25.15 15.18 14.39
C ARG A 513 25.00 13.77 14.97
N PHE A 514 23.92 13.54 15.73
CA PHE A 514 23.60 12.23 16.26
C PHE A 514 23.33 11.21 15.15
N ARG A 515 22.63 11.61 14.07
CA ARG A 515 22.37 10.72 12.93
C ARG A 515 23.66 10.26 12.25
N LEU A 516 24.65 11.14 12.06
CA LEU A 516 25.96 10.76 11.54
C LEU A 516 26.68 9.77 12.47
N HIS A 517 26.64 9.98 13.79
CA HIS A 517 27.19 9.03 14.76
C HIS A 517 26.46 7.68 14.76
N TRP A 518 25.14 7.67 14.60
CA TRP A 518 24.38 6.43 14.50
C TRP A 518 24.67 5.69 13.19
N LEU A 519 24.82 6.42 12.09
CA LEU A 519 25.18 5.85 10.79
C LEU A 519 26.55 5.17 10.85
N LEU A 520 27.60 5.86 11.29
CA LEU A 520 28.94 5.27 11.36
C LEU A 520 28.97 4.04 12.29
N ARG A 521 28.24 4.07 13.41
CA ARG A 521 28.13 2.93 14.32
C ARG A 521 27.38 1.77 13.68
N SER A 522 26.31 2.05 12.93
CA SER A 522 25.52 1.06 12.21
C SER A 522 26.34 0.34 11.12
N ILE A 523 27.24 1.06 10.46
CA ILE A 523 28.13 0.50 9.43
C ILE A 523 29.26 -0.33 10.04
N LEU A 524 29.91 0.15 11.11
CA LEU A 524 31.21 -0.37 11.55
C LEU A 524 31.17 -1.18 12.85
N ARG A 525 30.48 -0.70 13.90
CA ARG A 525 30.74 -1.10 15.30
C ARG A 525 30.76 -2.60 15.54
N ASP A 526 29.71 -3.30 15.14
CA ASP A 526 29.53 -4.73 15.44
C ASP A 526 30.09 -5.63 14.32
N ARG A 527 30.86 -5.06 13.38
CA ARG A 527 31.31 -5.70 12.13
C ARG A 527 32.83 -5.62 11.91
N THR A 528 33.57 -4.89 12.75
CA THR A 528 35.00 -4.61 12.59
C THR A 528 35.72 -4.65 13.94
N THR A 529 37.02 -4.96 13.95
CA THR A 529 37.86 -4.74 15.15
C THR A 529 38.06 -3.25 15.43
N LEU A 530 38.61 -2.91 16.60
CA LEU A 530 38.96 -1.53 16.94
C LEU A 530 39.96 -0.95 15.93
N GLU A 531 40.96 -1.72 15.53
CA GLU A 531 41.98 -1.30 14.57
C GLU A 531 41.37 -1.01 13.19
N GLU A 532 40.57 -1.94 12.67
CA GLU A 532 39.95 -1.82 11.34
C GLU A 532 39.06 -0.58 11.24
N ARG A 533 38.17 -0.34 12.21
CA ARG A 533 37.34 0.87 12.19
C ARG A 533 38.14 2.13 12.42
N SER A 534 39.21 2.09 13.20
CA SER A 534 40.08 3.24 13.40
C SER A 534 40.70 3.69 12.10
N GLU A 535 41.16 2.74 11.27
CA GLU A 535 41.72 3.04 9.96
C GLU A 535 40.69 3.66 9.01
N ILE A 536 39.49 3.07 8.93
CA ILE A 536 38.39 3.58 8.09
C ILE A 536 37.99 4.99 8.52
N LEU A 537 37.76 5.20 9.82
CA LEU A 537 37.31 6.48 10.36
C LEU A 537 38.40 7.55 10.22
N ALA A 538 39.68 7.21 10.42
CA ALA A 538 40.78 8.15 10.21
C ALA A 538 40.85 8.65 8.75
N ARG A 539 40.61 7.78 7.77
CA ARG A 539 40.56 8.17 6.35
C ARG A 539 39.35 9.05 6.05
N ALA A 540 38.17 8.70 6.55
CA ALA A 540 36.95 9.48 6.32
C ALA A 540 37.02 10.87 6.99
N VAL A 541 37.56 10.94 8.21
CA VAL A 541 37.67 12.20 8.98
C VAL A 541 38.71 13.15 8.39
N ALA A 542 39.69 12.65 7.63
CA ALA A 542 40.65 13.51 6.94
C ALA A 542 39.99 14.48 5.94
N ALA A 543 38.80 14.15 5.43
CA ALA A 543 38.01 15.03 4.55
C ALA A 543 36.97 15.86 5.31
N ALA A 544 36.86 15.73 6.64
CA ALA A 544 35.78 16.32 7.42
C ALA A 544 35.82 17.86 7.43
N THR A 545 34.62 18.46 7.49
CA THR A 545 34.46 19.87 7.84
C THR A 545 34.96 20.15 9.26
N LEU A 546 35.32 21.41 9.55
CA LEU A 546 35.93 21.79 10.83
C LEU A 546 35.07 21.39 12.05
N GLN A 547 33.77 21.68 12.04
CA GLN A 547 32.92 21.39 13.21
C GLN A 547 32.78 19.88 13.41
N TRP A 548 32.60 19.12 12.33
CA TRP A 548 32.52 17.66 12.44
C TRP A 548 33.84 17.03 12.89
N HIS A 549 34.98 17.53 12.43
CA HIS A 549 36.29 17.07 12.89
C HIS A 549 36.47 17.29 14.39
N VAL A 550 36.05 18.46 14.90
CA VAL A 550 36.05 18.77 16.34
C VAL A 550 35.14 17.80 17.11
N ASP A 551 33.90 17.62 16.65
CA ASP A 551 32.90 16.77 17.29
C ASP A 551 33.34 15.30 17.35
N PHE A 552 33.85 14.79 16.23
CA PHE A 552 34.37 13.44 16.11
C PHE A 552 35.62 13.26 16.99
N SER A 553 36.59 14.18 16.90
CA SER A 553 37.81 14.10 17.71
C SER A 553 37.51 14.16 19.21
N ASN A 554 36.54 14.96 19.64
CA ASN A 554 36.13 14.98 21.04
C ASN A 554 35.51 13.65 21.45
N SER A 555 34.59 13.13 20.64
CA SER A 555 33.91 11.86 20.94
C SER A 555 34.89 10.70 21.03
N ALA A 556 35.84 10.62 20.09
CA ALA A 556 36.89 9.59 20.09
C ALA A 556 37.82 9.70 21.31
N TRP A 557 38.09 10.92 21.78
CA TRP A 557 38.87 11.12 23.00
C TRP A 557 38.09 10.77 24.28
N GLU A 558 36.83 11.18 24.37
CA GLU A 558 35.97 10.92 25.53
C GLU A 558 35.71 9.43 25.75
N ASP A 559 35.82 8.59 24.71
CA ASP A 559 35.74 7.14 24.86
C ASP A 559 36.90 6.57 25.70
N HIS A 560 38.09 7.17 25.64
CA HIS A 560 39.25 6.76 26.45
C HIS A 560 39.36 7.55 27.76
N TYR A 561 38.96 8.82 27.71
CA TYR A 561 39.13 9.80 28.79
C TYR A 561 37.83 10.59 29.04
N PRO A 562 36.84 9.98 29.71
CA PRO A 562 35.55 10.63 29.94
C PRO A 562 35.68 11.92 30.76
N SER A 563 35.02 12.98 30.30
CA SER A 563 34.98 14.27 30.99
C SER A 563 34.24 14.22 32.34
N ASN A 564 33.34 13.24 32.52
CA ASN A 564 32.63 13.01 33.78
C ASN A 564 33.42 12.02 34.67
N PRO A 565 33.88 12.44 35.87
CA PRO A 565 34.67 11.57 36.75
C PRO A 565 33.93 10.33 37.24
N ASP A 566 32.59 10.31 37.17
CA ASP A 566 31.76 9.15 37.56
C ASP A 566 31.54 8.15 36.41
N ARG A 567 32.11 8.42 35.22
CA ARG A 567 31.95 7.56 34.03
C ARG A 567 33.26 6.85 33.72
N ASP A 568 33.22 5.51 33.67
CA ASP A 568 34.35 4.70 33.23
C ASP A 568 34.60 4.87 31.71
N PRO A 569 35.85 4.67 31.23
CA PRO A 569 36.14 4.61 29.79
C PRO A 569 35.22 3.63 29.05
N SER A 570 34.88 3.97 27.82
CA SER A 570 34.07 3.15 26.93
C SER A 570 34.73 1.78 26.72
N SER A 571 33.93 0.73 26.65
CA SER A 571 34.43 -0.61 26.31
C SER A 571 35.01 -0.64 24.89
N GLU A 572 35.88 -1.61 24.59
CA GLU A 572 36.43 -1.77 23.24
C GLU A 572 35.32 -1.93 22.18
N ALA A 573 34.13 -2.42 22.52
CA ALA A 573 33.02 -2.48 21.56
C ALA A 573 32.37 -1.11 21.28
N GLU A 574 32.50 -0.16 22.20
CA GLU A 574 31.86 1.16 22.15
C GLU A 574 32.80 2.27 21.66
N THR A 575 34.10 2.08 21.80
CA THR A 575 35.14 3.05 21.43
C THR A 575 35.16 3.33 19.92
N LEU A 576 35.20 4.61 19.50
CA LEU A 576 35.26 4.96 18.07
C LEU A 576 36.59 4.60 17.41
N THR A 577 37.73 4.98 18.01
CA THR A 577 39.07 4.76 17.45
C THR A 577 40.05 4.30 18.52
N THR A 578 41.20 3.74 18.13
CA THR A 578 42.31 3.49 19.05
C THR A 578 42.74 4.79 19.74
N GLU A 579 43.34 4.66 20.91
CA GLU A 579 43.84 5.80 21.69
C GLU A 579 44.84 6.64 20.88
N THR A 580 45.76 5.97 20.17
CA THR A 580 46.75 6.61 19.30
C THR A 580 46.10 7.46 18.21
N VAL A 581 45.04 6.96 17.57
CA VAL A 581 44.32 7.71 16.53
C VAL A 581 43.55 8.86 17.17
N ALA A 582 42.93 8.67 18.34
CA ALA A 582 42.23 9.74 19.06
C ALA A 582 43.19 10.89 19.43
N GLU A 583 44.41 10.59 19.89
CA GLU A 583 45.44 11.58 20.18
C GLU A 583 45.90 12.31 18.90
N GLN A 584 46.12 11.58 17.81
CA GLN A 584 46.47 12.18 16.52
C GLN A 584 45.39 13.16 16.02
N LEU A 585 44.11 12.76 16.09
CA LEU A 585 42.98 13.59 15.70
C LEU A 585 42.87 14.86 16.54
N ARG A 586 43.20 14.81 17.83
CA ARG A 586 43.26 16.01 18.69
C ARG A 586 44.32 17.00 18.23
N GLY A 587 45.51 16.49 17.89
CA GLY A 587 46.59 17.32 17.33
C GLY A 587 46.18 17.98 16.02
N GLN A 588 45.56 17.23 15.10
CA GLN A 588 45.03 17.75 13.84
C GLN A 588 43.93 18.80 14.06
N THR A 589 43.02 18.55 15.00
CA THR A 589 41.94 19.47 15.37
C THR A 589 42.50 20.82 15.85
N LEU A 590 43.55 20.82 16.68
CA LEU A 590 44.19 22.05 17.14
C LEU A 590 44.77 22.87 15.98
N GLU A 591 45.43 22.22 15.01
CA GLU A 591 45.97 22.90 13.83
C GLU A 591 44.85 23.44 12.92
N MET A 592 43.76 22.70 12.75
CA MET A 592 42.59 23.16 12.00
C MET A 592 41.92 24.38 12.66
N LEU A 593 41.81 24.41 13.99
CA LEU A 593 41.28 25.55 14.74
C LEU A 593 42.20 26.78 14.59
N ARG A 594 43.51 26.60 14.67
CA ARG A 594 44.49 27.69 14.42
C ARG A 594 44.39 28.22 12.99
N ALA A 595 44.24 27.35 12.00
CA ALA A 595 44.04 27.75 10.61
C ALA A 595 42.75 28.56 10.42
N ALA A 596 41.65 28.09 11.00
CA ALA A 596 40.35 28.78 10.96
C ALA A 596 40.35 30.14 11.67
N ALA A 597 41.15 30.28 12.73
CA ALA A 597 41.37 31.57 13.38
C ALA A 597 42.19 32.52 12.49
N ALA A 598 43.20 32.00 11.79
CA ALA A 598 44.09 32.78 10.93
C ALA A 598 43.42 33.26 9.63
N ASP A 599 42.57 32.43 9.01
CA ASP A 599 41.84 32.79 7.78
C ASP A 599 40.52 33.53 8.04
N GLY A 600 40.14 33.70 9.31
CA GLY A 600 38.96 34.44 9.75
C GLY A 600 37.65 33.64 9.70
N THR A 601 37.68 32.36 9.33
CA THR A 601 36.47 31.53 9.21
C THR A 601 35.89 31.09 10.56
N MET A 602 36.68 31.12 11.64
CA MET A 602 36.27 30.66 12.97
C MET A 602 35.01 31.36 13.50
N LEU A 603 34.96 32.69 13.48
CA LEU A 603 33.82 33.48 14.00
C LEU A 603 32.62 33.53 13.03
N SER A 604 32.81 33.16 11.77
CA SER A 604 31.74 33.05 10.77
C SER A 604 31.12 31.64 10.68
N SER A 605 31.62 30.67 11.45
CA SER A 605 31.08 29.30 11.48
C SER A 605 29.68 29.22 12.11
N ASN A 606 29.03 28.07 12.02
CA ASN A 606 27.69 27.86 12.61
C ASN A 606 27.73 27.67 14.14
N SER A 607 28.90 27.42 14.73
CA SER A 607 29.05 27.17 16.18
C SER A 607 30.35 27.76 16.76
N PRO A 608 30.60 29.07 16.59
CA PRO A 608 31.88 29.71 16.93
C PRO A 608 32.23 29.60 18.42
N ALA A 609 31.25 29.73 19.33
CA ALA A 609 31.48 29.57 20.77
C ALA A 609 32.05 28.19 21.10
N ARG A 610 31.48 27.12 20.51
CA ARG A 610 31.96 25.75 20.70
C ARG A 610 33.39 25.59 20.22
N LEU A 611 33.71 26.10 19.04
CA LEU A 611 35.08 26.02 18.48
C LEU A 611 36.10 26.75 19.37
N LEU A 612 35.74 27.91 19.94
CA LEU A 612 36.63 28.66 20.84
C LEU A 612 36.91 27.92 22.14
N PHE A 613 35.88 27.36 22.78
CA PHE A 613 36.05 26.52 23.97
C PHE A 613 36.89 25.28 23.70
N GLU A 614 36.69 24.67 22.54
CA GLU A 614 37.46 23.51 22.12
C GLU A 614 38.91 23.85 21.84
N TRP A 615 39.17 24.99 21.21
CA TRP A 615 40.54 25.48 21.01
C TRP A 615 41.23 25.71 22.36
N ASP A 616 40.59 26.38 23.32
CA ASP A 616 41.13 26.59 24.68
C ASP A 616 41.47 25.27 25.36
N ARG A 617 40.56 24.30 25.28
CA ARG A 617 40.70 22.98 25.91
C ARG A 617 41.86 22.16 25.33
N LEU A 618 42.16 22.32 24.04
CA LEU A 618 43.22 21.58 23.35
C LEU A 618 44.62 22.19 23.52
N GLN A 619 44.75 23.38 24.11
CA GLN A 619 46.04 24.06 24.22
C GLN A 619 47.00 23.34 25.19
N PRO A 620 48.25 23.04 24.79
CA PRO A 620 49.17 22.25 25.61
C PRO A 620 49.58 22.82 26.99
N ASN A 621 49.21 24.07 27.35
CA ASN A 621 49.57 24.70 28.64
C ASN A 621 48.60 25.82 29.08
N GLY A 622 47.35 25.85 28.60
CA GLY A 622 46.43 26.99 28.83
C GLY A 622 46.93 28.30 28.22
N ALA A 623 47.62 28.20 27.08
CA ALA A 623 48.54 29.20 26.57
C ALA A 623 47.85 30.31 25.75
N GLY A 624 46.82 30.96 26.29
CA GLY A 624 46.36 32.30 25.89
C GLY A 624 46.10 32.61 24.40
N GLU A 625 46.20 31.65 23.46
CA GLU A 625 46.05 31.95 22.02
C GLU A 625 44.60 32.35 21.73
N VAL A 626 43.64 31.69 22.39
CA VAL A 626 42.22 32.06 22.30
C VAL A 626 42.00 33.46 22.88
N VAL A 627 42.56 33.75 24.05
CA VAL A 627 42.46 35.07 24.69
C VAL A 627 43.09 36.16 23.82
N ALA A 628 44.25 35.89 23.20
CA ALA A 628 44.89 36.82 22.29
C ALA A 628 44.04 37.04 21.02
N TYR A 629 43.49 35.96 20.46
CA TYR A 629 42.61 36.00 19.29
C TYR A 629 41.32 36.78 19.57
N THR A 630 40.64 36.49 20.68
CA THR A 630 39.40 37.19 21.06
C THR A 630 39.70 38.65 21.41
N THR A 631 40.79 38.95 22.10
CA THR A 631 41.21 40.34 22.39
C THR A 631 41.41 41.13 21.10
N GLN A 632 42.09 40.55 20.11
CA GLN A 632 42.21 41.17 18.78
C GLN A 632 40.85 41.29 18.08
N ALA A 633 39.98 40.30 18.22
CA ALA A 633 38.63 40.34 17.65
C ALA A 633 37.76 41.45 18.28
N LEU A 634 37.97 41.82 19.55
CA LEU A 634 37.28 42.94 20.19
C LEU A 634 37.61 44.29 19.56
N GLU A 635 38.71 44.40 18.81
CA GLU A 635 39.10 45.64 18.13
C GLU A 635 38.26 45.94 16.87
N ASP A 636 37.66 44.91 16.27
CA ASP A 636 36.86 44.97 15.04
C ASP A 636 35.36 44.83 15.36
N ASP A 637 34.56 45.84 15.04
CA ASP A 637 33.13 45.86 15.37
C ASP A 637 32.35 44.69 14.72
N THR A 638 32.77 44.20 13.55
CA THR A 638 32.13 43.06 12.88
C THR A 638 32.40 41.76 13.63
N LYS A 639 33.65 41.55 14.06
CA LYS A 639 34.03 40.37 14.85
C LYS A 639 33.44 40.41 16.26
N LEU A 640 33.36 41.60 16.85
CA LEU A 640 32.67 41.86 18.11
C LEU A 640 31.17 41.47 18.02
N TYR A 641 30.50 41.85 16.93
CA TYR A 641 29.13 41.41 16.65
C TYR A 641 29.04 39.88 16.52
N GLN A 642 29.97 39.24 15.81
CA GLN A 642 29.99 37.77 15.67
C GLN A 642 30.17 37.06 17.01
N LEU A 643 31.01 37.59 17.92
CA LEU A 643 31.16 37.08 19.29
C LEU A 643 29.87 37.25 20.10
N ALA A 644 29.16 38.38 19.96
CA ALA A 644 27.87 38.56 20.62
C ALA A 644 26.82 37.54 20.12
N VAL A 645 26.79 37.26 18.81
CA VAL A 645 25.94 36.20 18.24
C VAL A 645 26.34 34.83 18.77
N ALA A 646 27.65 34.55 18.86
CA ALA A 646 28.18 33.26 19.32
C ALA A 646 27.69 32.88 20.72
N PHE A 647 27.58 33.87 21.61
CA PHE A 647 27.17 33.67 23.01
C PHE A 647 25.70 34.02 23.28
N LEU A 648 24.93 34.36 22.25
CA LEU A 648 23.49 34.59 22.37
C LEU A 648 22.73 33.27 22.19
N GLY A 649 22.37 32.65 23.30
CA GLY A 649 21.54 31.45 23.33
C GLY A 649 20.04 31.77 23.40
N LYS A 650 19.24 30.71 23.38
CA LYS A 650 17.79 30.76 23.59
C LYS A 650 17.41 29.98 24.84
N SER A 651 16.47 30.49 25.62
CA SER A 651 15.80 29.77 26.70
C SER A 651 14.30 29.64 26.39
N TYR A 652 13.71 28.52 26.77
CA TYR A 652 12.28 28.26 26.56
C TYR A 652 11.58 28.19 27.90
N SER A 653 10.61 29.08 28.12
CA SER A 653 9.77 29.04 29.32
C SER A 653 8.38 28.52 28.98
N HIS A 654 7.80 27.77 29.92
CA HIS A 654 6.42 27.31 29.86
C HIS A 654 5.70 27.78 31.10
N GLY A 655 4.53 28.39 30.95
CA GLY A 655 3.63 28.59 32.07
C GLY A 655 3.11 27.23 32.53
N MET A 656 3.71 26.64 33.56
CA MET A 656 3.09 25.54 34.30
C MET A 656 1.74 26.04 34.80
N GLY A 657 0.65 25.53 34.23
CA GLY A 657 -0.69 25.75 34.74
C GLY A 657 -0.69 25.39 36.23
N GLY A 658 -0.79 26.41 37.09
CA GLY A 658 -0.70 26.24 38.52
C GLY A 658 -1.99 25.66 39.10
N PHE A 659 -1.83 24.94 40.21
CA PHE A 659 -2.85 24.69 41.23
C PHE A 659 -3.97 25.74 41.21
N GLY A 660 -5.19 25.32 40.88
CA GLY A 660 -6.35 26.21 40.76
C GLY A 660 -7.10 26.12 39.42
N GLY A 661 -6.60 25.35 38.45
CA GLY A 661 -7.37 25.01 37.24
C GLY A 661 -7.36 26.05 36.13
N ALA A 662 -6.42 27.00 36.14
CA ALA A 662 -6.20 27.88 35.00
C ALA A 662 -5.37 27.14 33.92
N PRO A 663 -5.81 27.12 32.64
CA PRO A 663 -5.00 26.56 31.56
C PRO A 663 -3.71 27.39 31.42
N GLY A 664 -2.56 26.70 31.51
CA GLY A 664 -1.25 27.30 31.27
C GLY A 664 -1.01 27.62 29.79
N ASP A 665 0.17 28.14 29.48
CA ASP A 665 0.55 28.43 28.10
C ASP A 665 0.70 27.10 27.32
N LEU A 666 -0.08 26.92 26.25
CA LEU A 666 -0.05 25.74 25.37
C LEU A 666 1.13 25.78 24.38
N VAL A 667 1.92 26.85 24.37
CA VAL A 667 3.01 27.11 23.43
C VAL A 667 4.22 27.64 24.22
N GLN A 668 5.41 27.19 23.85
CA GLN A 668 6.67 27.63 24.47
C GLN A 668 6.90 29.12 24.17
N ARG A 669 7.36 29.88 25.16
CA ARG A 669 7.89 31.23 24.93
C ARG A 669 9.41 31.14 24.78
N GLU A 670 9.91 31.63 23.66
CA GLU A 670 11.33 31.75 23.38
C GLU A 670 11.85 33.08 23.95
N ASN A 671 12.88 33.03 24.78
CA ASN A 671 13.56 34.19 25.34
C ASN A 671 15.04 34.15 24.98
N ASP A 672 15.65 35.33 24.81
CA ASP A 672 17.09 35.45 24.63
C ASP A 672 17.83 35.23 25.94
N ARG A 673 18.93 34.49 25.87
CA ARG A 673 19.80 34.16 27.01
C ARG A 673 21.26 34.47 26.67
N ALA A 674 21.93 35.25 27.52
CA ALA A 674 23.36 35.50 27.38
C ALA A 674 24.17 34.36 28.03
N GLN A 675 24.92 33.60 27.22
CA GLN A 675 25.76 32.49 27.65
C GLN A 675 27.15 32.99 28.05
N VAL A 676 27.24 33.61 29.23
CA VAL A 676 28.48 34.24 29.73
C VAL A 676 29.17 33.43 30.82
N ASP A 677 28.69 32.22 31.12
CA ASP A 677 29.37 31.28 32.01
C ASP A 677 30.64 30.73 31.34
N GLY A 678 31.79 30.85 32.01
CA GLY A 678 33.06 30.26 31.58
C GLY A 678 33.74 30.95 30.40
N ILE A 679 33.13 31.99 29.81
CA ILE A 679 33.74 32.74 28.71
C ILE A 679 34.86 33.68 29.18
N ASP A 680 34.99 33.92 30.49
CA ASP A 680 36.11 34.62 31.13
C ASP A 680 37.46 33.92 30.89
N ARG A 681 37.42 32.62 30.59
CA ARG A 681 38.58 31.86 30.12
C ARG A 681 38.99 32.20 28.69
N LEU A 682 38.05 32.69 27.89
CA LEU A 682 38.23 32.95 26.46
C LEU A 682 38.51 34.42 26.17
N LEU A 683 38.02 35.36 26.97
CA LEU A 683 38.15 36.81 26.75
C LEU A 683 37.97 37.63 28.04
N ASP A 684 38.36 38.90 28.00
CA ASP A 684 38.09 39.87 29.07
C ASP A 684 36.62 40.32 29.02
N LEU A 685 35.83 39.91 30.03
CA LEU A 685 34.40 40.18 30.12
C LEU A 685 34.06 41.67 30.21
N ASP A 686 34.84 42.43 30.99
CA ASP A 686 34.59 43.85 31.22
C ASP A 686 34.86 44.64 29.94
N GLU A 687 35.97 44.32 29.27
CA GLU A 687 36.32 44.92 27.99
C GLU A 687 35.33 44.55 26.88
N PHE A 688 34.88 43.29 26.83
CA PHE A 688 33.86 42.84 25.88
C PHE A 688 32.55 43.61 26.05
N ARG A 689 32.04 43.73 27.29
CA ARG A 689 30.81 44.47 27.59
C ARG A 689 30.95 45.97 27.27
N ARG A 690 32.11 46.56 27.56
CA ARG A 690 32.42 47.96 27.22
C ARG A 690 32.39 48.18 25.71
N ARG A 691 33.11 47.35 24.95
CA ARG A 691 33.16 47.44 23.47
C ARG A 691 31.80 47.23 22.84
N LEU A 692 31.00 46.26 23.31
CA LEU A 692 29.63 46.06 22.81
C LEU A 692 28.74 47.31 23.01
N SER A 693 28.85 47.95 24.16
CA SER A 693 28.10 49.18 24.47
C SER A 693 28.53 50.38 23.62
N GLU A 694 29.79 50.42 23.19
CA GLU A 694 30.33 51.44 22.28
C GLU A 694 29.89 51.18 20.84
N ALA A 695 30.06 49.95 20.35
CA ALA A 695 29.69 49.54 19.00
C ALA A 695 28.17 49.66 18.74
N GLN A 696 27.34 49.42 19.76
CA GLN A 696 25.88 49.63 19.65
C GLN A 696 25.51 51.10 19.34
N ARG A 697 26.31 52.06 19.83
CA ARG A 697 26.07 53.51 19.69
C ARG A 697 26.86 54.15 18.54
N GLY A 698 27.84 53.44 17.98
CA GLY A 698 28.70 53.91 16.90
C GLY A 698 28.09 53.75 15.51
N ASP A 699 28.82 54.17 14.47
CA ASP A 699 28.40 54.08 13.06
C ASP A 699 28.99 52.86 12.32
N GLY A 700 29.79 52.03 13.01
CA GLY A 700 30.52 50.90 12.41
C GLY A 700 29.68 49.65 12.09
N LEU A 701 28.43 49.59 12.57
CA LEU A 701 27.52 48.45 12.42
C LEU A 701 26.18 48.87 11.83
N ASP A 702 25.54 47.96 11.09
CA ASP A 702 24.18 48.16 10.60
C ASP A 702 23.13 48.03 11.72
N GLU A 703 21.90 48.47 11.44
CA GLU A 703 20.81 48.47 12.42
C GLU A 703 20.44 47.06 12.92
N LYS A 704 20.60 46.03 12.09
CA LYS A 704 20.31 44.63 12.47
C LYS A 704 21.37 44.12 13.43
N GLN A 705 22.64 44.40 13.17
CA GLN A 705 23.77 44.05 14.02
C GLN A 705 23.67 44.75 15.38
N LYS A 706 23.38 46.05 15.38
CA LYS A 706 23.12 46.84 16.60
C LYS A 706 21.95 46.29 17.41
N SER A 707 20.87 45.89 16.75
CA SER A 707 19.72 45.28 17.42
C SER A 707 20.09 43.96 18.12
N THR A 708 20.90 43.11 17.49
CA THR A 708 21.34 41.85 18.08
C THR A 708 22.27 42.06 19.28
N ILE A 709 23.22 43.01 19.18
CA ILE A 709 24.05 43.40 20.33
C ILE A 709 23.17 43.91 21.48
N GLY A 710 22.15 44.72 21.17
CA GLY A 710 21.19 45.19 22.16
C GLY A 710 20.42 44.07 22.85
N ARG A 711 19.97 43.05 22.10
CA ARG A 711 19.33 41.85 22.66
C ARG A 711 20.27 41.08 23.59
N PHE A 712 21.52 40.90 23.19
CA PHE A 712 22.53 40.23 24.00
C PHE A 712 22.85 41.00 25.30
N LEU A 713 23.06 42.32 25.23
CA LEU A 713 23.28 43.16 26.41
C LEU A 713 22.08 43.14 27.37
N ALA A 714 20.85 43.21 26.85
CA ALA A 714 19.64 43.12 27.67
C ALA A 714 19.45 41.73 28.30
N ALA A 715 19.83 40.65 27.60
CA ALA A 715 19.84 39.31 28.17
C ALA A 715 20.92 39.17 29.26
N TRP A 716 22.09 39.75 29.06
CA TRP A 716 23.17 39.78 30.04
C TRP A 716 22.77 40.56 31.30
N GLU A 717 22.14 41.73 31.15
CA GLU A 717 21.62 42.51 32.29
C GLU A 717 20.57 41.76 33.11
N ARG A 718 19.61 41.09 32.45
CA ARG A 718 18.62 40.24 33.14
C ARG A 718 19.27 39.12 33.92
N ARG A 719 20.29 38.50 33.34
CA ARG A 719 21.06 37.44 33.98
C ARG A 719 21.85 37.95 35.19
N ASP A 720 22.51 39.11 35.10
CA ASP A 720 23.17 39.75 36.24
C ASP A 720 22.18 40.08 37.37
N ALA A 721 20.92 40.39 37.03
CA ALA A 721 19.83 40.63 37.97
C ALA A 721 19.19 39.35 38.54
N GLY A 722 19.55 38.17 38.04
CA GLY A 722 18.96 36.88 38.45
C GLY A 722 17.56 36.61 37.86
N GLU A 723 17.23 37.23 36.73
CA GLU A 723 15.92 37.18 36.05
C GLU A 723 15.93 36.33 34.76
N ASP A 724 16.92 35.44 34.60
CA ASP A 724 17.16 34.61 33.39
C ASP A 724 16.21 33.42 33.23
#